data_AF-A0A1M7J9V3-F1
#
_entry.id   AF-A0A1M7J9V3-F1
#
_cell.length_a   1.000
_cell.length_b   1.000
_cell.length_c   1.000
_cell.angle_alpha   90.00
_cell.angle_beta   90.00
_cell.angle_gamma   90.00
#
_symmetry.space_group_name_H-M   'P 1'
#
loop_
_entity.id
_entity.type
_entity.pdbx_description
1 polymer ?
#
loop_
_entity_poly.entity_id
_entity_poly.type
_entity_poly.pdbx_seq_one_letter_code
_entity_poly.pdbx_strand_id
1 'polypeptide(L)'
;MRNTNFKKRAASAAAAAVITLSAAVGTSGNVFTSDVGPSVMTVYAAESSVKVLSSAGYGEGVYATWSSVSGASGYNVYVDGTQIDSMLIRQYSGYMRADAVGLRAGSHTIKIVPVIGGREDASKSAETKVNAYAHDRSGFAFVGGSASGAYNADGTLKSNAIVVYVTNSNKDSVTASIDATGKGAETLTGVQNIITGYKKGKEARPLNIRFIGNITDPSVLTKGDLMLDSVKAGCTVEGIGNDATLNGFGLVMKNCSNVEVRNLGFMNCNSNEGDNCGLQQNNDHVWVHNCDFFYGDAGSDADQVKGDGALDTKTSTYITHSYNHFWDNGKCNLQGMKSESTENYITYHHNWYDHSDSRHPRIRTCSVHCYNNYFDGNAKYGVGVTMGASCFVENNYFRNCKYPMLISMQGSDDITGGTFSGEAGGVIKSFGNIMTGQKAYTTYQQNNTDFDAYEASSKTEKIGSNVKAKSGGTSYNNFDTSGVMYSYTPDNAKDVPSIVTSKAGRVDGGDFKWQFNNAVDDESYAVNQGLKSALVAYKGSVTAIGSGFKEDNTPAPVVTTTTVLQPVATDITTTTTVSQTSAVTTTVQSVVTPVTGANIIFASPNGGGDGKSVSSPTDVLTAIKSVPAGGTIYLLAGTYKCSSPIIIEESNAGKAGSYKTITPCPNADVKFDFSGEAVSGTNRGFVLDGSYWHFYGFEIANAGDNGMLLSGDNNIIEMMLFDGNQDTGLQISRYNGSYTSVSQWPSNNLVKNCTSRNNCDDATMENADGFAAKLTCGEGNVFDGCIAYCNSDDGWDLYAKTETGPIGVVTIKNCISFRNGFTENGKGYGDCDGNGFKLGGGGVGTRHIVENCLAFENLNCGFTDNNNPKFGDMKNCTAYNNGIGGKGKANYMVYRCDTSATFNSVISYINTGRVSKTNAAGIKVSNDKFVGNMSNSVYYNSKYYFAKSNTTMTNGAKLGDVITPADGDFMTLNVAAMGTDFHKTWRNADGSPKTGGFAETASGSAYKSIGYHMSSGVKQVSTPDPYANGTSAPVQTTTTASATTTSTTTTAVTTTSVIAGSGVAGDANGDGEVDFGDIVLIMQSLANPNKYQIAPENRDNADVHQKGNGITNGDALTIQKYLLKLIPTLPES
;
A
#
# COMPACT_ATOMS: atom_id res chain seq x y z
N MET A 1 68.81 -37.26 -21.73
CA MET A 1 69.25 -36.91 -23.09
C MET A 1 68.16 -37.29 -24.09
N ARG A 2 67.65 -36.28 -24.82
CA ARG A 2 66.99 -36.24 -26.15
C ARG A 2 66.34 -37.53 -26.70
N ASN A 3 65.05 -37.45 -27.05
CA ASN A 3 64.68 -37.38 -28.47
C ASN A 3 63.29 -36.79 -28.74
N THR A 4 63.22 -36.07 -29.85
CA THR A 4 62.16 -35.20 -30.39
C THR A 4 61.05 -35.95 -31.12
N ASN A 5 59.82 -35.39 -31.20
CA ASN A 5 59.11 -35.13 -32.47
C ASN A 5 57.77 -34.36 -32.34
N PHE A 6 57.77 -33.14 -32.90
CA PHE A 6 56.80 -32.52 -33.84
C PHE A 6 55.33 -32.16 -33.46
N LYS A 7 55.11 -30.81 -33.46
CA LYS A 7 53.97 -29.99 -33.99
C LYS A 7 52.62 -30.02 -33.24
N LYS A 8 51.88 -28.93 -33.02
CA LYS A 8 51.92 -27.48 -33.40
C LYS A 8 50.93 -26.76 -32.43
N ARG A 9 51.35 -25.71 -31.69
CA ARG A 9 51.16 -24.23 -31.92
C ARG A 9 49.73 -23.70 -31.67
N ALA A 10 49.48 -22.54 -31.05
CA ALA A 10 50.27 -21.53 -30.33
C ALA A 10 49.31 -20.41 -29.83
N ALA A 11 49.60 -19.70 -28.72
CA ALA A 11 49.35 -18.25 -28.56
C ALA A 11 49.89 -17.69 -27.22
N SER A 12 50.71 -16.63 -27.34
CA SER A 12 51.19 -15.65 -26.34
C SER A 12 51.92 -14.58 -27.18
N ALA A 13 51.98 -13.27 -26.93
CA ALA A 13 51.62 -12.39 -25.84
C ALA A 13 51.52 -10.93 -26.36
N ALA A 14 51.25 -10.00 -25.44
CA ALA A 14 50.96 -8.57 -25.54
C ALA A 14 52.02 -7.62 -26.17
N ALA A 15 51.58 -6.40 -26.52
CA ALA A 15 52.23 -5.11 -26.19
C ALA A 15 51.35 -3.90 -26.63
N ALA A 16 51.47 -2.78 -25.92
CA ALA A 16 50.75 -1.51 -26.09
C ALA A 16 51.63 -0.42 -26.75
N ALA A 17 51.01 0.62 -27.36
CA ALA A 17 51.56 1.99 -27.48
C ALA A 17 50.54 3.02 -28.02
N VAL A 18 50.76 4.28 -27.62
CA VAL A 18 49.94 5.53 -27.65
C VAL A 18 50.16 6.36 -28.93
N ILE A 19 49.13 7.11 -29.42
CA ILE A 19 49.28 8.43 -30.11
C ILE A 19 48.04 9.32 -29.87
N THR A 20 48.26 10.58 -29.48
CA THR A 20 47.35 11.74 -29.44
C THR A 20 47.35 12.57 -30.73
N LEU A 21 46.22 13.19 -31.12
CA LEU A 21 46.18 14.41 -31.94
C LEU A 21 44.81 15.14 -31.87
N SER A 22 44.88 16.46 -32.07
CA SER A 22 43.96 17.53 -31.68
C SER A 22 43.08 18.13 -32.81
N ALA A 23 41.91 18.64 -32.42
CA ALA A 23 41.00 19.68 -32.96
C ALA A 23 41.10 20.23 -34.42
N ALA A 24 39.94 20.28 -35.12
CA ALA A 24 39.39 21.47 -35.82
C ALA A 24 37.99 21.25 -36.46
N VAL A 25 37.01 22.05 -36.01
CA VAL A 25 35.87 22.75 -36.70
C VAL A 25 34.98 22.05 -37.75
N GLY A 26 33.64 22.10 -37.56
CA GLY A 26 32.65 22.12 -38.68
C GLY A 26 31.23 21.59 -38.42
N THR A 27 30.30 22.47 -38.02
CA THR A 27 28.85 22.55 -38.34
C THR A 27 27.98 21.29 -38.64
N SER A 28 26.94 21.14 -37.81
CA SER A 28 25.52 20.74 -38.08
C SER A 28 25.17 19.70 -39.16
N GLY A 29 24.46 18.64 -38.74
CA GLY A 29 23.60 17.83 -39.62
C GLY A 29 23.24 16.47 -39.03
N ASN A 30 21.96 16.28 -38.67
CA ASN A 30 21.38 14.98 -38.33
C ASN A 30 21.62 13.96 -39.45
N VAL A 31 22.40 12.90 -39.18
CA VAL A 31 22.37 11.66 -39.94
C VAL A 31 22.57 10.48 -39.00
N PHE A 32 21.63 9.55 -39.05
CA PHE A 32 21.69 8.22 -38.46
C PHE A 32 23.05 7.55 -38.73
N THR A 33 23.77 7.18 -37.68
CA THR A 33 24.89 6.23 -37.77
C THR A 33 24.51 4.94 -37.07
N SER A 34 24.38 3.88 -37.85
CA SER A 34 24.34 2.49 -37.41
C SER A 34 25.65 2.15 -36.69
N ASP A 35 25.62 2.05 -35.36
CA ASP A 35 26.75 1.54 -34.59
C ASP A 35 26.61 0.02 -34.44
N VAL A 36 27.18 -0.71 -35.41
CA VAL A 36 27.54 -2.13 -35.24
C VAL A 36 28.88 -2.17 -34.52
N GLY A 37 28.84 -2.00 -33.21
CA GLY A 37 29.94 -2.36 -32.33
C GLY A 37 30.11 -3.88 -32.27
N PRO A 38 31.34 -4.41 -32.09
CA PRO A 38 31.57 -5.85 -32.05
C PRO A 38 30.91 -6.43 -30.80
N SER A 39 29.79 -7.14 -30.98
CA SER A 39 29.16 -7.93 -29.91
C SER A 39 30.14 -8.97 -29.41
N VAL A 40 30.72 -8.71 -28.23
CA VAL A 40 31.36 -9.76 -27.43
C VAL A 40 30.24 -10.73 -27.04
N MET A 41 30.09 -11.81 -27.80
CA MET A 41 29.21 -12.93 -27.47
C MET A 41 29.72 -13.57 -26.18
N THR A 42 29.24 -13.05 -25.05
CA THR A 42 29.37 -13.73 -23.77
C THR A 42 28.42 -14.91 -23.82
N VAL A 43 28.97 -16.12 -23.99
CA VAL A 43 28.18 -17.35 -23.96
C VAL A 43 27.79 -17.58 -22.50
N TYR A 44 26.52 -17.44 -22.17
CA TYR A 44 26.00 -17.82 -20.85
C TYR A 44 25.78 -19.32 -20.85
N ALA A 45 26.29 -20.03 -19.86
CA ALA A 45 25.99 -21.44 -19.72
C ALA A 45 24.59 -21.61 -19.12
N ALA A 46 23.81 -22.55 -19.64
CA ALA A 46 22.56 -22.99 -19.03
C ALA A 46 22.77 -23.42 -17.57
N GLU A 47 21.76 -23.19 -16.72
CA GLU A 47 21.87 -23.41 -15.29
C GLU A 47 22.00 -24.92 -14.97
N SER A 48 22.71 -25.24 -13.90
CA SER A 48 22.90 -26.65 -13.49
C SER A 48 21.65 -27.28 -12.85
N SER A 49 20.72 -26.44 -12.36
CA SER A 49 19.43 -26.80 -11.78
C SER A 49 18.41 -25.68 -12.06
N VAL A 50 17.12 -25.93 -11.85
CA VAL A 50 16.09 -24.90 -12.00
C VAL A 50 16.38 -23.74 -11.06
N LYS A 51 16.33 -22.53 -11.60
CA LYS A 51 16.49 -21.27 -10.87
C LYS A 51 15.30 -20.39 -11.19
N VAL A 52 14.41 -20.23 -10.20
CA VAL A 52 13.25 -19.34 -10.31
C VAL A 52 13.75 -17.90 -10.44
N LEU A 53 13.29 -17.20 -11.46
CA LEU A 53 13.63 -15.81 -11.78
C LEU A 53 12.59 -14.85 -11.20
N SER A 54 11.31 -15.18 -11.33
CA SER A 54 10.20 -14.46 -10.72
C SER A 54 9.03 -15.42 -10.44
N SER A 55 8.18 -15.06 -9.49
CA SER A 55 6.90 -15.74 -9.27
C SER A 55 5.93 -14.81 -8.58
N ALA A 56 4.67 -14.80 -9.02
CA ALA A 56 3.61 -14.01 -8.42
C ALA A 56 2.26 -14.72 -8.57
N GLY A 57 1.30 -14.34 -7.73
CA GLY A 57 -0.09 -14.71 -7.91
C GLY A 57 -0.91 -13.55 -8.44
N TYR A 58 -2.00 -13.88 -9.12
CA TYR A 58 -2.98 -12.95 -9.68
C TYR A 58 -4.39 -13.53 -9.49
N GLY A 59 -5.40 -12.91 -10.12
CA GLY A 59 -6.78 -13.37 -10.05
C GLY A 59 -6.90 -14.84 -10.47
N GLU A 60 -7.16 -15.71 -9.49
CA GLU A 60 -7.39 -17.15 -9.65
C GLU A 60 -6.29 -17.89 -10.42
N GLY A 61 -5.07 -17.36 -10.36
CA GLY A 61 -3.91 -17.95 -11.02
C GLY A 61 -2.59 -17.55 -10.38
N VAL A 62 -1.55 -18.30 -10.70
CA VAL A 62 -0.19 -18.07 -10.25
C VAL A 62 0.80 -18.37 -11.36
N TYR A 63 1.94 -17.71 -11.37
CA TYR A 63 3.01 -18.02 -12.31
C TYR A 63 4.39 -18.09 -11.66
N ALA A 64 5.28 -18.77 -12.36
CA ALA A 64 6.71 -18.72 -12.12
C ALA A 64 7.46 -18.63 -13.45
N THR A 65 8.60 -17.93 -13.43
CA THR A 65 9.58 -17.92 -14.51
C THR A 65 10.89 -18.51 -14.04
N TRP A 66 11.65 -19.15 -14.93
CA TRP A 66 12.94 -19.74 -14.60
C TRP A 66 13.90 -19.78 -15.78
N SER A 67 15.21 -19.82 -15.52
CA SER A 67 16.23 -20.00 -16.55
C SER A 67 16.22 -21.42 -17.12
N SER A 68 16.75 -21.58 -18.34
CA SER A 68 16.95 -22.91 -18.92
C SER A 68 17.98 -23.74 -18.13
N VAL A 69 17.72 -25.04 -17.97
CA VAL A 69 18.58 -26.02 -17.30
C VAL A 69 19.35 -26.81 -18.35
N SER A 70 20.65 -26.98 -18.14
CA SER A 70 21.51 -27.69 -19.09
C SER A 70 21.05 -29.13 -19.31
N GLY A 71 20.92 -29.51 -20.58
CA GLY A 71 20.44 -30.83 -21.01
C GLY A 71 18.94 -31.08 -20.80
N ALA A 72 18.16 -30.09 -20.34
CA ALA A 72 16.72 -30.22 -20.24
C ALA A 72 16.05 -30.14 -21.62
N SER A 73 15.21 -31.13 -21.93
CA SER A 73 14.33 -31.15 -23.11
C SER A 73 12.94 -30.58 -22.81
N GLY A 74 12.65 -30.26 -21.54
CA GLY A 74 11.41 -29.63 -21.10
C GLY A 74 11.27 -29.59 -19.59
N TYR A 75 10.06 -29.27 -19.12
CA TYR A 75 9.76 -29.13 -17.70
C TYR A 75 8.36 -29.66 -17.41
N ASN A 76 8.21 -30.27 -16.24
CA ASN A 76 6.93 -30.51 -15.63
C ASN A 76 6.76 -29.53 -14.48
N VAL A 77 5.56 -28.96 -14.37
CA VAL A 77 5.23 -28.01 -13.31
C VAL A 77 4.08 -28.59 -12.51
N TYR A 78 4.21 -28.55 -11.19
CA TYR A 78 3.19 -29.00 -10.25
C TYR A 78 2.74 -27.81 -9.41
N VAL A 79 1.44 -27.68 -9.21
CA VAL A 79 0.85 -26.75 -8.25
C VAL A 79 0.10 -27.55 -7.20
N ASP A 80 0.51 -27.38 -5.94
CA ASP A 80 -0.02 -28.13 -4.78
C ASP A 80 0.01 -29.65 -5.00
N GLY A 81 1.07 -30.13 -5.64
CA GLY A 81 1.28 -31.55 -5.95
C GLY A 81 0.54 -32.05 -7.20
N THR A 82 -0.28 -31.22 -7.85
CA THR A 82 -0.97 -31.57 -9.10
C THR A 82 -0.20 -31.05 -10.30
N GLN A 83 0.13 -31.92 -11.24
CA GLN A 83 0.79 -31.51 -12.48
C GLN A 83 -0.17 -30.65 -13.31
N ILE A 84 0.30 -29.48 -13.76
CA ILE A 84 -0.47 -28.65 -14.69
C ILE A 84 -0.31 -29.13 -16.13
N ASP A 85 -1.26 -28.79 -16.98
CA ASP A 85 -1.17 -29.09 -18.41
C ASP A 85 0.08 -28.45 -19.02
N SER A 86 0.82 -29.21 -19.82
CA SER A 86 2.06 -28.73 -20.42
C SER A 86 1.86 -27.47 -21.28
N MET A 87 0.69 -27.30 -21.91
CA MET A 87 0.36 -26.10 -22.69
C MET A 87 0.43 -24.79 -21.87
N LEU A 88 0.37 -24.87 -20.55
CA LEU A 88 0.54 -23.72 -19.66
C LEU A 88 2.01 -23.34 -19.44
N ILE A 89 2.96 -24.10 -20.00
CA ILE A 89 4.40 -23.87 -19.94
C ILE A 89 4.88 -23.29 -21.28
N ARG A 90 5.65 -22.22 -21.23
CA ARG A 90 6.15 -21.47 -22.38
C ARG A 90 7.64 -21.19 -22.26
N GLN A 91 8.30 -21.11 -23.40
CA GLN A 91 9.68 -20.66 -23.53
C GLN A 91 9.73 -19.31 -24.24
N TYR A 92 10.61 -18.46 -23.75
CA TYR A 92 10.99 -17.18 -24.32
C TYR A 92 12.50 -17.17 -24.53
N SER A 93 13.04 -16.11 -25.13
CA SER A 93 14.49 -15.94 -25.19
C SER A 93 15.07 -15.77 -23.78
N GLY A 94 15.93 -16.71 -23.39
CA GLY A 94 16.67 -16.74 -22.12
C GLY A 94 15.90 -17.28 -20.91
N TYR A 95 14.59 -17.56 -21.00
CA TYR A 95 13.80 -18.04 -19.85
C TYR A 95 12.54 -18.83 -20.23
N MET A 96 11.95 -19.46 -19.21
CA MET A 96 10.70 -20.23 -19.26
C MET A 96 9.65 -19.57 -18.36
N ARG A 97 8.36 -19.77 -18.62
CA ARG A 97 7.23 -19.34 -17.77
C ARG A 97 6.20 -20.45 -17.68
N ALA A 98 5.54 -20.60 -16.53
CA ALA A 98 4.33 -21.38 -16.39
C ALA A 98 3.27 -20.60 -15.63
N ASP A 99 2.02 -20.66 -16.09
CA ASP A 99 0.87 -20.02 -15.45
C ASP A 99 -0.17 -21.08 -15.12
N ALA A 100 -0.35 -21.36 -13.84
CA ALA A 100 -1.43 -22.21 -13.36
C ALA A 100 -2.67 -21.34 -13.11
N VAL A 101 -3.78 -21.71 -13.74
CA VAL A 101 -5.05 -20.95 -13.72
C VAL A 101 -6.20 -21.83 -13.25
N GLY A 102 -7.24 -21.20 -12.70
CA GLY A 102 -8.38 -21.92 -12.14
C GLY A 102 -8.11 -22.37 -10.70
N LEU A 103 -7.42 -21.53 -9.93
CA LEU A 103 -7.05 -21.79 -8.55
C LEU A 103 -7.98 -21.04 -7.60
N ARG A 104 -8.16 -21.60 -6.40
CA ARG A 104 -8.82 -20.89 -5.30
C ARG A 104 -7.94 -19.73 -4.83
N ALA A 105 -8.54 -18.70 -4.24
CA ALA A 105 -7.74 -17.71 -3.52
C ALA A 105 -6.99 -18.37 -2.35
N GLY A 106 -5.74 -17.97 -2.14
CA GLY A 106 -4.88 -18.51 -1.09
C GLY A 106 -3.47 -18.86 -1.57
N SER A 107 -2.72 -19.54 -0.70
CA SER A 107 -1.32 -19.88 -0.94
C SER A 107 -1.18 -21.16 -1.73
N HIS A 108 -0.36 -21.11 -2.78
CA HIS A 108 -0.06 -22.22 -3.69
C HIS A 108 1.45 -22.44 -3.78
N THR A 109 1.86 -23.71 -3.85
CA THR A 109 3.26 -24.09 -4.06
C THR A 109 3.46 -24.51 -5.50
N ILE A 110 4.30 -23.79 -6.25
CA ILE A 110 4.72 -24.15 -7.60
C ILE A 110 6.04 -24.92 -7.52
N LYS A 111 6.06 -26.15 -8.02
CA LYS A 111 7.26 -26.98 -8.18
C LYS A 111 7.58 -27.15 -9.66
N ILE A 112 8.81 -26.82 -10.05
CA ILE A 112 9.29 -26.92 -11.42
C ILE A 112 10.35 -28.01 -11.47
N VAL A 113 10.16 -29.01 -12.33
CA VAL A 113 11.04 -30.16 -12.47
C VAL A 113 11.55 -30.25 -13.91
N PRO A 114 12.86 -30.20 -14.17
CA PRO A 114 13.39 -30.34 -15.52
C PRO A 114 13.31 -31.79 -15.99
N VAL A 115 13.05 -31.98 -17.28
CA VAL A 115 13.05 -33.28 -17.96
C VAL A 115 14.36 -33.44 -18.71
N ILE A 116 15.22 -34.36 -18.29
CA ILE A 116 16.56 -34.61 -18.86
C ILE A 116 16.61 -36.08 -19.31
N GLY A 117 17.01 -36.31 -20.56
CA GLY A 117 17.03 -37.66 -21.13
C GLY A 117 15.64 -38.33 -21.14
N GLY A 118 14.56 -37.53 -21.25
CA GLY A 118 13.18 -38.00 -21.25
C GLY A 118 12.62 -38.39 -19.88
N ARG A 119 13.31 -38.09 -18.78
CA ARG A 119 12.85 -38.35 -17.40
C ARG A 119 12.96 -37.10 -16.56
N GLU A 120 12.07 -36.97 -15.59
CA GLU A 120 12.21 -35.93 -14.56
C GLU A 120 13.50 -36.12 -13.76
N ASP A 121 14.23 -35.04 -13.56
CA ASP A 121 15.35 -34.96 -12.64
C ASP A 121 14.97 -34.12 -11.43
N ALA A 122 14.29 -34.75 -10.47
CA ALA A 122 13.83 -34.11 -9.24
C ALA A 122 14.98 -33.48 -8.43
N SER A 123 16.22 -33.97 -8.58
CA SER A 123 17.40 -33.41 -7.91
C SER A 123 17.76 -32.00 -8.39
N LYS A 124 17.23 -31.61 -9.56
CA LYS A 124 17.42 -30.31 -10.18
C LYS A 124 16.16 -29.42 -10.15
N SER A 125 15.14 -29.82 -9.39
CA SER A 125 13.89 -29.07 -9.26
C SER A 125 14.03 -27.83 -8.38
N ALA A 126 13.08 -26.91 -8.50
CA ALA A 126 12.93 -25.78 -7.59
C ALA A 126 11.46 -25.61 -7.21
N GLU A 127 11.21 -25.01 -6.04
CA GLU A 127 9.87 -24.71 -5.53
C GLU A 127 9.78 -23.23 -5.13
N THR A 128 8.61 -22.64 -5.33
CA THR A 128 8.27 -21.29 -4.86
C THR A 128 6.82 -21.27 -4.35
N LYS A 129 6.53 -20.38 -3.40
CA LYS A 129 5.18 -20.17 -2.86
C LYS A 129 4.67 -18.80 -3.23
N VAL A 130 3.43 -18.75 -3.69
CA VAL A 130 2.77 -17.54 -4.21
C VAL A 130 1.29 -17.59 -3.85
N ASN A 131 0.68 -16.43 -3.67
CA ASN A 131 -0.72 -16.35 -3.24
C ASN A 131 -1.59 -15.80 -4.37
N ALA A 132 -2.62 -16.57 -4.78
CA ALA A 132 -3.65 -16.13 -5.71
C ALA A 132 -4.76 -15.38 -4.96
N TYR A 133 -5.37 -14.39 -5.60
CA TYR A 133 -6.55 -13.69 -5.07
C TYR A 133 -7.80 -14.04 -5.88
N ALA A 134 -8.98 -13.88 -5.30
CA ALA A 134 -10.25 -14.13 -6.00
C ALA A 134 -10.56 -12.96 -6.94
N HIS A 135 -11.12 -13.25 -8.12
CA HIS A 135 -11.69 -12.17 -8.93
C HIS A 135 -12.92 -11.56 -8.23
N ASP A 136 -13.09 -10.25 -8.40
CA ASP A 136 -14.22 -9.48 -7.88
C ASP A 136 -15.48 -9.75 -8.71
N ARG A 137 -16.34 -10.65 -8.20
CA ARG A 137 -17.62 -11.03 -8.82
C ARG A 137 -18.77 -10.12 -8.38
N SER A 138 -18.52 -8.82 -8.23
CA SER A 138 -19.59 -7.83 -8.07
C SER A 138 -20.11 -7.37 -9.43
N GLY A 139 -21.35 -6.88 -9.49
CA GLY A 139 -21.96 -6.44 -10.75
C GLY A 139 -23.27 -7.15 -11.11
N PHE A 140 -24.00 -6.57 -12.06
CA PHE A 140 -25.27 -7.14 -12.52
C PHE A 140 -25.12 -8.49 -13.21
N ALA A 141 -23.93 -8.87 -13.70
CA ALA A 141 -23.70 -10.16 -14.33
C ALA A 141 -23.87 -11.37 -13.37
N PHE A 142 -24.03 -11.11 -12.07
CA PHE A 142 -24.21 -12.12 -11.04
C PHE A 142 -25.58 -12.04 -10.33
N VAL A 143 -26.50 -11.22 -10.83
CA VAL A 143 -27.85 -11.07 -10.27
C VAL A 143 -28.81 -12.05 -10.93
N GLY A 144 -29.35 -13.01 -10.18
CA GLY A 144 -30.33 -13.97 -10.72
C GLY A 144 -29.74 -15.02 -11.67
N GLY A 145 -28.41 -15.07 -11.78
CA GLY A 145 -27.66 -16.00 -12.61
C GLY A 145 -26.16 -15.89 -12.33
N SER A 146 -25.32 -16.36 -13.25
CA SER A 146 -23.87 -16.29 -13.12
C SER A 146 -23.23 -16.05 -14.48
N ALA A 147 -22.14 -15.28 -14.47
CA ALA A 147 -21.29 -15.04 -15.62
C ALA A 147 -19.89 -15.68 -15.48
N SER A 148 -19.73 -16.68 -14.60
CA SER A 148 -18.43 -17.34 -14.38
C SER A 148 -18.08 -18.41 -15.43
N GLY A 149 -18.82 -18.48 -16.53
CA GLY A 149 -18.47 -19.31 -17.70
C GLY A 149 -18.20 -20.78 -17.33
N ALA A 150 -16.98 -21.24 -17.59
CA ALA A 150 -16.49 -22.58 -17.30
C ALA A 150 -15.90 -22.76 -15.88
N TYR A 151 -15.90 -21.70 -15.07
CA TYR A 151 -15.40 -21.69 -13.70
C TYR A 151 -16.51 -21.70 -12.65
N ASN A 152 -16.15 -22.19 -11.47
CA ASN A 152 -16.97 -22.07 -10.27
C ASN A 152 -16.80 -20.68 -9.65
N ALA A 153 -17.68 -20.34 -8.70
CA ALA A 153 -17.60 -19.06 -7.98
C ALA A 153 -16.36 -18.92 -7.09
N ASP A 154 -15.69 -20.03 -6.73
CA ASP A 154 -14.43 -20.05 -5.98
C ASP A 154 -13.18 -19.99 -6.87
N GLY A 155 -13.38 -19.83 -8.19
CA GLY A 155 -12.32 -19.74 -9.19
C GLY A 155 -11.83 -21.07 -9.74
N THR A 156 -12.27 -22.21 -9.22
CA THR A 156 -11.80 -23.49 -9.78
C THR A 156 -12.53 -23.83 -11.08
N LEU A 157 -11.84 -24.51 -11.99
CA LEU A 157 -12.47 -25.01 -13.22
C LEU A 157 -13.58 -26.02 -12.88
N LYS A 158 -14.71 -25.95 -13.59
CA LYS A 158 -15.77 -26.96 -13.47
C LYS A 158 -15.24 -28.32 -13.92
N SER A 159 -15.51 -29.37 -13.13
CA SER A 159 -14.94 -30.70 -13.35
C SER A 159 -15.33 -31.35 -14.68
N ASN A 160 -16.43 -30.92 -15.29
CA ASN A 160 -16.89 -31.39 -16.60
C ASN A 160 -16.61 -30.40 -17.74
N ALA A 161 -15.87 -29.32 -17.51
CA ALA A 161 -15.56 -28.34 -18.55
C ALA A 161 -14.67 -28.95 -19.66
N ILE A 162 -14.94 -28.58 -20.89
CA ILE A 162 -14.09 -28.88 -22.03
C ILE A 162 -13.04 -27.76 -22.15
N VAL A 163 -11.76 -28.10 -21.97
CA VAL A 163 -10.66 -27.13 -22.10
C VAL A 163 -10.01 -27.26 -23.47
N VAL A 164 -9.87 -26.13 -24.16
CA VAL A 164 -9.28 -26.04 -25.50
C VAL A 164 -8.12 -25.05 -25.47
N TYR A 165 -6.91 -25.53 -25.70
CA TYR A 165 -5.70 -24.71 -25.76
C TYR A 165 -5.43 -24.23 -27.19
N VAL A 166 -5.48 -22.92 -27.39
CA VAL A 166 -5.34 -22.28 -28.70
C VAL A 166 -4.06 -21.45 -28.75
N THR A 167 -3.19 -21.80 -29.68
CA THR A 167 -1.97 -21.08 -30.04
C THR A 167 -2.08 -20.61 -31.48
N ASN A 168 -1.20 -19.71 -31.90
CA ASN A 168 -1.20 -19.27 -33.29
C ASN A 168 -0.96 -20.42 -34.29
N SER A 169 -0.20 -21.44 -33.89
CA SER A 169 0.14 -22.57 -34.76
C SER A 169 -0.96 -23.64 -34.84
N ASN A 170 -1.86 -23.70 -33.86
CA ASN A 170 -2.90 -24.75 -33.79
C ASN A 170 -4.34 -24.23 -33.88
N LYS A 171 -4.59 -22.91 -33.96
CA LYS A 171 -5.95 -22.34 -33.99
C LYS A 171 -6.91 -22.96 -35.01
N ASP A 172 -6.37 -23.45 -36.13
CA ASP A 172 -7.12 -24.11 -37.20
C ASP A 172 -7.16 -25.64 -37.10
N SER A 173 -6.33 -26.24 -36.23
CA SER A 173 -6.15 -27.69 -36.10
C SER A 173 -6.47 -28.24 -34.71
N VAL A 174 -6.73 -27.37 -33.73
CA VAL A 174 -7.17 -27.75 -32.38
C VAL A 174 -8.47 -28.54 -32.45
N THR A 175 -8.65 -29.53 -31.58
CA THR A 175 -9.84 -30.39 -31.61
C THR A 175 -10.53 -30.47 -30.26
N ALA A 176 -11.85 -30.70 -30.28
CA ALA A 176 -12.63 -31.02 -29.09
C ALA A 176 -13.78 -31.98 -29.45
N SER A 177 -14.15 -32.86 -28.50
CA SER A 177 -15.28 -33.77 -28.65
C SER A 177 -16.55 -33.09 -28.13
N ILE A 178 -17.46 -32.72 -29.03
CA ILE A 178 -18.65 -31.89 -28.77
C ILE A 178 -19.92 -32.61 -29.23
N ASP A 179 -20.96 -32.70 -28.39
CA ASP A 179 -22.29 -33.17 -28.81
C ASP A 179 -23.10 -32.05 -29.45
N ALA A 180 -22.72 -31.66 -30.67
CA ALA A 180 -23.35 -30.54 -31.37
C ALA A 180 -24.80 -30.84 -31.80
N THR A 181 -25.21 -32.11 -31.89
CA THR A 181 -26.50 -32.52 -32.46
C THR A 181 -27.46 -33.20 -31.48
N GLY A 182 -27.00 -33.54 -30.27
CA GLY A 182 -27.74 -34.35 -29.30
C GLY A 182 -27.79 -35.84 -29.67
N LYS A 183 -26.89 -36.28 -30.56
CA LYS A 183 -26.81 -37.67 -31.06
C LYS A 183 -25.51 -38.36 -30.66
N GLY A 184 -24.72 -37.72 -29.79
CA GLY A 184 -23.40 -38.19 -29.36
C GLY A 184 -22.30 -37.22 -29.76
N ALA A 185 -21.23 -37.20 -28.96
CA ALA A 185 -20.12 -36.28 -29.17
C ALA A 185 -19.27 -36.67 -30.39
N GLU A 186 -18.97 -35.69 -31.23
CA GLU A 186 -18.11 -35.82 -32.40
C GLU A 186 -16.89 -34.91 -32.28
N THR A 187 -15.79 -35.28 -32.92
CA THR A 187 -14.58 -34.45 -32.93
C THR A 187 -14.74 -33.30 -33.92
N LEU A 188 -14.73 -32.07 -33.40
CA LEU A 188 -14.69 -30.85 -34.20
C LEU A 188 -13.25 -30.31 -34.24
N THR A 189 -12.86 -29.73 -35.38
CA THR A 189 -11.51 -29.20 -35.63
C THR A 189 -11.57 -27.72 -35.95
N GLY A 190 -10.68 -26.93 -35.34
CA GLY A 190 -10.59 -25.47 -35.45
C GLY A 190 -11.41 -24.74 -34.40
N VAL A 191 -10.85 -23.66 -33.83
CA VAL A 191 -11.44 -22.95 -32.68
C VAL A 191 -12.87 -22.46 -32.93
N GLN A 192 -13.13 -21.83 -34.08
CA GLN A 192 -14.47 -21.33 -34.41
C GLN A 192 -15.48 -22.46 -34.63
N ASN A 193 -15.06 -23.61 -35.18
CA ASN A 193 -15.95 -24.75 -35.39
C ASN A 193 -16.35 -25.38 -34.06
N ILE A 194 -15.42 -25.49 -33.11
CA ILE A 194 -15.69 -25.96 -31.75
C ILE A 194 -16.73 -25.06 -31.07
N ILE A 195 -16.56 -23.74 -31.13
CA ILE A 195 -17.54 -22.77 -30.61
C ILE A 195 -18.90 -22.95 -31.30
N THR A 196 -18.91 -23.08 -32.62
CA THR A 196 -20.14 -23.26 -33.41
C THR A 196 -20.91 -24.52 -33.03
N GLY A 197 -20.22 -25.57 -32.54
CA GLY A 197 -20.85 -26.78 -32.02
C GLY A 197 -21.85 -26.53 -30.88
N TYR A 198 -21.70 -25.45 -30.12
CA TYR A 198 -22.60 -25.09 -29.02
C TYR A 198 -23.90 -24.41 -29.47
N LYS A 199 -23.97 -23.90 -30.71
CA LYS A 199 -25.06 -23.05 -31.19
C LYS A 199 -26.45 -23.69 -31.09
N LYS A 200 -26.56 -25.02 -31.18
CA LYS A 200 -27.82 -25.76 -31.08
C LYS A 200 -28.26 -26.04 -29.63
N GLY A 201 -27.45 -25.67 -28.64
CA GLY A 201 -27.73 -25.89 -27.22
C GLY A 201 -27.84 -27.36 -26.83
N LYS A 202 -27.07 -28.24 -27.48
CA LYS A 202 -27.08 -29.69 -27.23
C LYS A 202 -25.91 -30.16 -26.37
N GLU A 203 -24.74 -29.56 -26.53
CA GLU A 203 -23.64 -29.74 -25.60
C GLU A 203 -23.96 -29.05 -24.28
N ALA A 204 -23.90 -29.81 -23.18
CA ALA A 204 -24.28 -29.36 -21.84
C ALA A 204 -23.06 -29.06 -20.95
N ARG A 205 -21.86 -29.50 -21.35
CA ARG A 205 -20.62 -29.19 -20.63
C ARG A 205 -20.20 -27.74 -20.90
N PRO A 206 -19.64 -27.02 -19.92
CA PRO A 206 -19.06 -25.70 -20.17
C PRO A 206 -17.84 -25.77 -21.09
N LEU A 207 -17.59 -24.70 -21.86
CA LEU A 207 -16.42 -24.56 -22.72
C LEU A 207 -15.42 -23.58 -22.12
N ASN A 208 -14.15 -23.95 -22.01
CA ASN A 208 -13.05 -23.04 -21.69
C ASN A 208 -12.05 -22.99 -22.85
N ILE A 209 -11.86 -21.81 -23.43
CA ILE A 209 -10.92 -21.56 -24.52
C ILE A 209 -9.76 -20.73 -23.97
N ARG A 210 -8.58 -21.35 -23.94
CA ARG A 210 -7.34 -20.76 -23.42
C ARG A 210 -6.43 -20.33 -24.57
N PHE A 211 -6.36 -19.03 -24.83
CA PHE A 211 -5.46 -18.46 -25.83
C PHE A 211 -4.07 -18.23 -25.24
N ILE A 212 -3.03 -18.58 -26.01
CA ILE A 212 -1.64 -18.54 -25.58
C ILE A 212 -0.77 -17.84 -26.63
N GLY A 213 -0.15 -16.72 -26.24
CA GLY A 213 0.69 -15.89 -27.10
C GLY A 213 -0.11 -15.04 -28.11
N ASN A 214 0.59 -14.54 -29.13
CA ASN A 214 0.00 -13.68 -30.16
C ASN A 214 -0.76 -14.47 -31.23
N ILE A 215 -2.09 -14.40 -31.22
CA ILE A 215 -2.97 -15.12 -32.13
C ILE A 215 -3.36 -14.20 -33.28
N THR A 216 -2.99 -14.57 -34.50
CA THR A 216 -3.51 -13.92 -35.71
C THR A 216 -4.77 -14.62 -36.20
N ASP A 217 -5.44 -14.07 -37.21
CA ASP A 217 -6.73 -14.56 -37.73
C ASP A 217 -6.78 -16.10 -37.92
N PRO A 218 -7.70 -16.80 -37.25
CA PRO A 218 -8.12 -18.14 -37.65
C PRO A 218 -8.66 -18.17 -39.09
N SER A 219 -8.50 -19.29 -39.77
CA SER A 219 -8.99 -19.49 -41.14
C SER A 219 -10.53 -19.45 -41.25
N VAL A 220 -11.22 -19.78 -40.16
CA VAL A 220 -12.68 -19.73 -40.06
C VAL A 220 -13.06 -18.67 -39.05
N LEU A 221 -13.53 -17.52 -39.55
CA LEU A 221 -14.08 -16.43 -38.76
C LEU A 221 -15.40 -15.96 -39.38
N THR A 222 -16.31 -15.47 -38.55
CA THR A 222 -17.57 -14.91 -39.04
C THR A 222 -17.37 -13.42 -39.25
N LYS A 223 -17.33 -12.97 -40.50
CA LYS A 223 -17.08 -11.55 -40.86
C LYS A 223 -15.77 -10.99 -40.31
N GLY A 224 -14.77 -11.84 -40.08
CA GLY A 224 -13.50 -11.45 -39.49
C GLY A 224 -13.45 -11.50 -37.97
N ASP A 225 -14.52 -11.94 -37.29
CA ASP A 225 -14.54 -12.09 -35.83
C ASP A 225 -14.64 -13.54 -35.38
N LEU A 226 -14.10 -13.80 -34.18
CA LEU A 226 -14.43 -14.99 -33.42
C LEU A 226 -15.83 -14.82 -32.86
N MET A 227 -16.76 -15.71 -33.18
CA MET A 227 -18.17 -15.54 -32.85
C MET A 227 -18.68 -16.62 -31.90
N LEU A 228 -19.16 -16.20 -30.73
CA LEU A 228 -20.01 -16.97 -29.83
C LEU A 228 -21.47 -16.65 -30.19
N ASP A 229 -22.20 -17.65 -30.66
CA ASP A 229 -23.62 -17.53 -30.99
C ASP A 229 -24.40 -18.63 -30.28
N SER A 230 -25.35 -18.23 -29.44
CA SER A 230 -26.27 -19.12 -28.72
C SER A 230 -25.56 -20.08 -27.76
N VAL A 231 -24.42 -19.66 -27.20
CA VAL A 231 -23.67 -20.42 -26.20
C VAL A 231 -24.29 -20.19 -24.82
N LYS A 232 -24.85 -21.25 -24.22
CA LYS A 232 -25.60 -21.18 -22.95
C LYS A 232 -25.16 -22.18 -21.87
N ALA A 233 -24.28 -23.12 -22.21
CA ALA A 233 -23.76 -24.12 -21.27
C ALA A 233 -22.70 -23.56 -20.29
N GLY A 234 -22.37 -22.27 -20.41
CA GLY A 234 -21.19 -21.66 -19.80
C GLY A 234 -20.02 -21.63 -20.77
N CYS A 235 -19.42 -20.46 -20.98
CA CYS A 235 -18.22 -20.32 -21.79
C CYS A 235 -17.23 -19.36 -21.13
N THR A 236 -15.97 -19.74 -21.03
CA THR A 236 -14.88 -18.80 -20.70
C THR A 236 -13.94 -18.68 -21.90
N VAL A 237 -13.65 -17.46 -22.30
CA VAL A 237 -12.64 -17.11 -23.30
C VAL A 237 -11.53 -16.36 -22.57
N GLU A 238 -10.41 -17.03 -22.32
CA GLU A 238 -9.33 -16.50 -21.48
C GLU A 238 -7.98 -16.50 -22.18
N GLY A 239 -7.16 -15.50 -21.89
CA GLY A 239 -5.74 -15.51 -22.21
C GLY A 239 -4.89 -16.06 -21.08
N ILE A 240 -3.79 -16.71 -21.41
CA ILE A 240 -2.82 -17.24 -20.44
C ILE A 240 -1.55 -16.39 -20.44
N GLY A 241 -1.11 -15.99 -19.25
CA GLY A 241 0.07 -15.14 -19.08
C GLY A 241 -0.19 -13.67 -19.44
N ASN A 242 0.89 -12.93 -19.67
CA ASN A 242 0.86 -11.51 -20.00
C ASN A 242 0.90 -11.24 -21.52
N ASP A 243 0.93 -12.29 -22.35
CA ASP A 243 1.25 -12.22 -23.79
C ASP A 243 0.15 -12.78 -24.70
N ALA A 244 -1.00 -13.15 -24.14
CA ALA A 244 -2.15 -13.62 -24.92
C ALA A 244 -2.86 -12.44 -25.60
N THR A 245 -2.88 -12.45 -26.94
CA THR A 245 -3.50 -11.39 -27.74
C THR A 245 -4.32 -11.96 -28.89
N LEU A 246 -5.45 -11.32 -29.20
CA LEU A 246 -6.15 -11.46 -30.47
C LEU A 246 -5.73 -10.28 -31.35
N ASN A 247 -4.98 -10.56 -32.41
CA ASN A 247 -4.32 -9.57 -33.24
C ASN A 247 -4.80 -9.70 -34.69
N GLY A 248 -5.61 -8.74 -35.12
CA GLY A 248 -6.29 -8.76 -36.42
C GLY A 248 -7.80 -8.94 -36.31
N PHE A 249 -8.32 -9.58 -35.26
CA PHE A 249 -9.74 -9.90 -35.13
C PHE A 249 -10.30 -9.59 -33.75
N GLY A 250 -11.62 -9.42 -33.69
CA GLY A 250 -12.39 -9.22 -32.46
C GLY A 250 -13.14 -10.46 -31.98
N LEU A 251 -13.88 -10.28 -30.89
CA LEU A 251 -14.77 -11.27 -30.28
C LEU A 251 -16.23 -10.79 -30.30
N VAL A 252 -17.11 -11.52 -30.96
CA VAL A 252 -18.53 -11.18 -31.07
C VAL A 252 -19.39 -12.19 -30.31
N MET A 253 -20.32 -11.67 -29.50
CA MET A 253 -21.28 -12.47 -28.72
C MET A 253 -22.72 -12.15 -29.12
N LYS A 254 -23.50 -13.22 -29.41
CA LYS A 254 -24.92 -13.15 -29.77
C LYS A 254 -25.70 -14.24 -29.05
N ASN A 255 -26.85 -13.91 -28.48
CA ASN A 255 -27.78 -14.86 -27.87
C ASN A 255 -27.13 -15.73 -26.76
N CYS A 256 -26.05 -15.25 -26.14
CA CYS A 256 -25.25 -16.02 -25.19
C CYS A 256 -25.69 -15.78 -23.75
N SER A 257 -25.46 -16.78 -22.90
CA SER A 257 -25.67 -16.67 -21.45
C SER A 257 -24.56 -17.36 -20.67
N ASN A 258 -24.20 -16.80 -19.51
CA ASN A 258 -23.13 -17.27 -18.64
C ASN A 258 -21.77 -17.31 -19.38
N VAL A 259 -21.29 -16.14 -19.79
CA VAL A 259 -20.02 -16.01 -20.53
C VAL A 259 -19.04 -15.13 -19.76
N GLU A 260 -17.79 -15.60 -19.68
CA GLU A 260 -16.65 -14.87 -19.10
C GLU A 260 -15.61 -14.63 -20.21
N VAL A 261 -15.11 -13.40 -20.30
CA VAL A 261 -14.00 -13.03 -21.20
C VAL A 261 -12.93 -12.34 -20.37
N ARG A 262 -11.71 -12.89 -20.34
CA ARG A 262 -10.68 -12.36 -19.44
C ARG A 262 -9.24 -12.46 -19.92
N ASN A 263 -8.40 -11.57 -19.40
CA ASN A 263 -6.95 -11.61 -19.57
C ASN A 263 -6.50 -11.66 -21.05
N LEU A 264 -7.15 -10.90 -21.93
CA LEU A 264 -6.87 -10.84 -23.36
C LEU A 264 -6.51 -9.43 -23.81
N GLY A 265 -5.55 -9.32 -24.72
CA GLY A 265 -5.24 -8.08 -25.43
C GLY A 265 -5.87 -8.11 -26.83
N PHE A 266 -6.76 -7.16 -27.13
CA PHE A 266 -7.35 -7.00 -28.46
C PHE A 266 -6.62 -5.90 -29.21
N MET A 267 -5.96 -6.23 -30.31
CA MET A 267 -5.11 -5.29 -31.05
C MET A 267 -5.31 -5.40 -32.55
N ASN A 268 -5.18 -4.28 -33.24
CA ASN A 268 -5.28 -4.17 -34.70
C ASN A 268 -6.55 -4.88 -35.25
N CYS A 269 -7.67 -4.80 -34.53
CA CYS A 269 -8.93 -5.40 -34.98
C CYS A 269 -9.31 -4.83 -36.35
N ASN A 270 -9.43 -5.69 -37.36
CA ASN A 270 -9.73 -5.35 -38.74
C ASN A 270 -11.03 -6.00 -39.24
N SER A 271 -11.82 -6.54 -38.31
CA SER A 271 -13.06 -7.24 -38.62
C SER A 271 -14.13 -6.29 -39.16
N ASN A 272 -15.12 -6.85 -39.86
CA ASN A 272 -16.20 -6.03 -40.43
C ASN A 272 -17.17 -5.50 -39.37
N GLU A 273 -17.31 -6.20 -38.23
CA GLU A 273 -18.07 -5.63 -37.11
C GLU A 273 -17.30 -4.50 -36.45
N GLY A 274 -15.96 -4.50 -36.56
CA GLY A 274 -15.08 -3.42 -36.12
C GLY A 274 -14.85 -3.36 -34.62
N ASP A 275 -15.68 -4.06 -33.83
CA ASP A 275 -15.58 -4.07 -32.38
C ASP A 275 -14.40 -4.95 -31.91
N ASN A 276 -13.60 -4.50 -30.93
CA ASN A 276 -12.60 -5.40 -30.33
C ASN A 276 -13.32 -6.55 -29.59
N CYS A 277 -14.32 -6.25 -28.77
CA CYS A 277 -15.23 -7.22 -28.18
C CYS A 277 -16.67 -6.69 -28.19
N GLY A 278 -17.54 -7.27 -29.02
CA GLY A 278 -18.89 -6.78 -29.24
C GLY A 278 -19.98 -7.73 -28.75
N LEU A 279 -20.81 -7.29 -27.80
CA LEU A 279 -22.04 -7.98 -27.41
C LEU A 279 -23.17 -7.45 -28.26
N GLN A 280 -23.51 -8.14 -29.35
CA GLN A 280 -24.35 -7.55 -30.41
C GLN A 280 -25.85 -7.66 -30.16
N GLN A 281 -26.32 -8.75 -29.54
CA GLN A 281 -27.75 -8.92 -29.27
C GLN A 281 -28.04 -10.07 -28.29
N ASN A 282 -29.08 -9.86 -27.49
CA ASN A 282 -29.75 -10.83 -26.63
C ASN A 282 -28.79 -11.65 -25.76
N ASN A 283 -27.75 -11.01 -25.24
CA ASN A 283 -26.85 -11.64 -24.28
C ASN A 283 -27.32 -11.34 -22.86
N ASP A 284 -27.15 -12.31 -21.96
CA ASP A 284 -27.42 -12.16 -20.54
C ASP A 284 -26.32 -12.79 -19.68
N HIS A 285 -26.03 -12.22 -18.50
CA HIS A 285 -24.99 -12.73 -17.60
C HIS A 285 -23.64 -12.92 -18.29
N VAL A 286 -23.07 -11.79 -18.75
CA VAL A 286 -21.73 -11.74 -19.36
C VAL A 286 -20.80 -10.87 -18.54
N TRP A 287 -19.58 -11.35 -18.35
CA TRP A 287 -18.52 -10.66 -17.64
C TRP A 287 -17.27 -10.52 -18.50
N VAL A 288 -16.89 -9.29 -18.84
CA VAL A 288 -15.65 -8.99 -19.58
C VAL A 288 -14.71 -8.24 -18.64
N HIS A 289 -13.58 -8.84 -18.31
CA HIS A 289 -12.70 -8.26 -17.29
C HIS A 289 -11.20 -8.53 -17.48
N ASN A 290 -10.36 -7.65 -16.94
CA ASN A 290 -8.90 -7.80 -17.04
C ASN A 290 -8.41 -7.90 -18.50
N CYS A 291 -9.08 -7.21 -19.43
CA CYS A 291 -8.69 -7.18 -20.85
C CYS A 291 -8.04 -5.83 -21.21
N ASP A 292 -7.08 -5.87 -22.14
CA ASP A 292 -6.52 -4.69 -22.78
C ASP A 292 -7.21 -4.45 -24.13
N PHE A 293 -7.70 -3.24 -24.34
CA PHE A 293 -8.30 -2.81 -25.59
C PHE A 293 -7.40 -1.78 -26.26
N PHE A 294 -6.75 -2.16 -27.36
CA PHE A 294 -5.91 -1.27 -28.16
C PHE A 294 -6.64 -0.81 -29.42
N TYR A 295 -5.98 0.01 -30.24
CA TYR A 295 -6.50 0.46 -31.53
C TYR A 295 -6.98 -0.67 -32.44
N GLY A 296 -8.12 -0.43 -33.09
CA GLY A 296 -8.53 -1.14 -34.30
C GLY A 296 -7.96 -0.49 -35.55
N ASP A 297 -8.30 -1.06 -36.70
CA ASP A 297 -8.11 -0.41 -37.98
C ASP A 297 -9.17 0.66 -38.22
N ALA A 298 -8.80 1.66 -39.02
CA ALA A 298 -9.68 2.79 -39.28
C ALA A 298 -10.95 2.32 -39.99
N GLY A 299 -12.11 2.64 -39.42
CA GLY A 299 -13.40 2.39 -40.06
C GLY A 299 -13.73 3.43 -41.15
N SER A 300 -14.96 3.38 -41.65
CA SER A 300 -15.42 4.30 -42.70
C SER A 300 -15.78 5.70 -42.19
N ASP A 301 -16.13 5.83 -40.91
CA ASP A 301 -16.54 7.10 -40.32
C ASP A 301 -15.34 7.87 -39.74
N ALA A 302 -15.43 9.20 -39.74
CA ALA A 302 -14.35 10.07 -39.25
C ALA A 302 -14.03 9.86 -37.76
N ASP A 303 -14.98 9.35 -36.98
CA ASP A 303 -14.78 9.02 -35.55
C ASP A 303 -14.26 7.59 -35.32
N GLN A 304 -14.02 6.82 -36.39
CA GLN A 304 -13.49 5.44 -36.38
C GLN A 304 -11.99 5.37 -36.68
N VAL A 305 -11.27 6.50 -36.70
CA VAL A 305 -9.84 6.53 -37.05
C VAL A 305 -8.93 5.73 -36.10
N LYS A 306 -9.41 5.43 -34.89
CA LYS A 306 -8.73 4.60 -33.87
C LYS A 306 -9.36 3.19 -33.72
N GLY A 307 -10.24 2.78 -34.65
CA GLY A 307 -11.11 1.60 -34.53
C GLY A 307 -12.59 1.99 -34.33
N ASP A 308 -13.50 1.03 -34.46
CA ASP A 308 -14.92 1.24 -34.13
C ASP A 308 -15.17 1.18 -32.61
N GLY A 309 -15.96 0.24 -32.07
CA GLY A 309 -16.19 0.13 -30.62
C GLY A 309 -15.19 -0.79 -29.93
N ALA A 310 -14.58 -0.38 -28.82
CA ALA A 310 -13.70 -1.30 -28.08
C ALA A 310 -14.51 -2.43 -27.41
N LEU A 311 -15.50 -2.07 -26.60
CA LEU A 311 -16.33 -3.00 -25.85
C LEU A 311 -17.79 -2.54 -25.86
N ASP A 312 -18.40 -2.68 -27.04
CA ASP A 312 -19.78 -2.30 -27.31
C ASP A 312 -20.76 -3.37 -26.78
N THR A 313 -21.83 -2.93 -26.13
CA THR A 313 -22.89 -3.78 -25.57
C THR A 313 -24.25 -3.30 -26.06
N LYS A 314 -24.86 -4.11 -26.91
CA LYS A 314 -26.10 -3.84 -27.65
C LYS A 314 -27.13 -4.91 -27.27
N THR A 315 -28.35 -4.48 -26.96
CA THR A 315 -29.53 -5.32 -26.72
C THR A 315 -29.25 -6.48 -25.76
N SER A 316 -28.58 -6.20 -24.65
CA SER A 316 -28.09 -7.19 -23.69
C SER A 316 -28.28 -6.68 -22.26
N THR A 317 -28.47 -7.58 -21.28
CA THR A 317 -28.78 -7.24 -19.88
C THR A 317 -28.02 -8.13 -18.90
N TYR A 318 -27.93 -7.75 -17.63
CA TYR A 318 -27.10 -8.42 -16.62
C TYR A 318 -25.66 -8.56 -17.09
N ILE A 319 -25.03 -7.42 -17.37
CA ILE A 319 -23.67 -7.35 -17.92
C ILE A 319 -22.74 -6.68 -16.90
N THR A 320 -21.49 -7.10 -16.84
CA THR A 320 -20.46 -6.47 -16.03
C THR A 320 -19.17 -6.36 -16.83
N HIS A 321 -18.62 -5.15 -16.87
CA HIS A 321 -17.34 -4.84 -17.49
C HIS A 321 -16.44 -4.28 -16.41
N SER A 322 -15.34 -4.98 -16.08
CA SER A 322 -14.54 -4.61 -14.92
C SER A 322 -13.05 -4.78 -15.08
N TYR A 323 -12.24 -3.93 -14.46
CA TYR A 323 -10.78 -4.07 -14.53
C TYR A 323 -10.24 -4.14 -15.97
N ASN A 324 -10.91 -3.51 -16.94
CA ASN A 324 -10.40 -3.43 -18.31
C ASN A 324 -9.56 -2.17 -18.50
N HIS A 325 -8.56 -2.23 -19.37
CA HIS A 325 -7.73 -1.09 -19.74
C HIS A 325 -7.97 -0.72 -21.19
N PHE A 326 -8.48 0.49 -21.42
CA PHE A 326 -8.73 1.07 -22.72
C PHE A 326 -7.57 2.01 -23.07
N TRP A 327 -6.79 1.64 -24.09
CA TRP A 327 -5.60 2.35 -24.52
C TRP A 327 -5.95 3.31 -25.66
N ASP A 328 -6.23 4.56 -25.33
CA ASP A 328 -6.45 5.66 -26.27
C ASP A 328 -7.55 5.38 -27.31
N ASN A 329 -8.52 4.50 -27.02
CA ASN A 329 -9.58 4.16 -27.98
C ASN A 329 -10.42 5.40 -28.34
N GLY A 330 -10.81 5.50 -29.61
CA GLY A 330 -11.71 6.57 -30.07
C GLY A 330 -13.13 6.44 -29.50
N LYS A 331 -13.59 5.19 -29.35
CA LYS A 331 -14.94 4.85 -28.86
C LYS A 331 -14.83 3.61 -27.96
N CYS A 332 -14.92 3.80 -26.65
CA CYS A 332 -14.73 2.69 -25.71
C CYS A 332 -15.98 1.80 -25.63
N ASN A 333 -17.11 2.33 -25.20
CA ASN A 333 -18.28 1.53 -24.83
C ASN A 333 -19.59 2.19 -25.27
N LEU A 334 -20.21 1.69 -26.33
CA LEU A 334 -21.65 1.91 -26.53
C LEU A 334 -22.44 0.97 -25.62
N GLN A 335 -23.46 1.50 -24.95
CA GLN A 335 -24.41 0.73 -24.17
C GLN A 335 -25.84 1.00 -24.66
N GLY A 336 -26.49 -0.02 -25.19
CA GLY A 336 -27.89 0.02 -25.63
C GLY A 336 -28.11 0.62 -27.03
N MET A 337 -29.26 0.29 -27.61
CA MET A 337 -29.70 0.67 -28.95
C MET A 337 -31.06 1.38 -28.95
N LYS A 338 -31.29 2.23 -29.95
CA LYS A 338 -32.53 3.04 -30.05
C LYS A 338 -33.82 2.23 -30.10
N SER A 339 -33.73 1.00 -30.61
CA SER A 339 -34.87 0.09 -30.79
C SER A 339 -35.21 -0.73 -29.55
N GLU A 340 -34.45 -0.59 -28.46
CA GLU A 340 -34.70 -1.32 -27.22
C GLU A 340 -35.90 -0.75 -26.48
N SER A 341 -36.74 -1.65 -25.96
CA SER A 341 -37.92 -1.32 -25.15
C SER A 341 -37.93 -2.04 -23.80
N THR A 342 -36.98 -2.95 -23.58
CA THR A 342 -36.80 -3.69 -22.33
C THR A 342 -35.77 -2.98 -21.47
N GLU A 343 -35.99 -2.95 -20.15
CA GLU A 343 -35.00 -2.43 -19.21
C GLU A 343 -33.81 -3.40 -19.10
N ASN A 344 -32.60 -2.86 -19.27
CA ASN A 344 -31.34 -3.60 -19.27
C ASN A 344 -30.42 -3.10 -18.14
N TYR A 345 -29.77 -4.01 -17.40
CA TYR A 345 -28.91 -3.68 -16.25
C TYR A 345 -27.43 -3.98 -16.52
N ILE A 346 -26.57 -2.97 -16.37
CA ILE A 346 -25.15 -3.07 -16.72
C ILE A 346 -24.28 -2.43 -15.64
N THR A 347 -23.13 -3.03 -15.38
CA THR A 347 -22.10 -2.49 -14.48
C THR A 347 -20.81 -2.20 -15.22
N TYR A 348 -20.22 -1.03 -14.95
CA TYR A 348 -18.83 -0.71 -15.27
C TYR A 348 -18.09 -0.41 -13.97
N HIS A 349 -17.06 -1.19 -13.62
CA HIS A 349 -16.26 -0.88 -12.43
C HIS A 349 -14.77 -1.17 -12.54
N HIS A 350 -13.96 -0.32 -11.91
CA HIS A 350 -12.50 -0.47 -11.90
C HIS A 350 -11.85 -0.49 -13.29
N ASN A 351 -12.51 0.05 -14.32
CA ASN A 351 -11.91 0.16 -15.65
C ASN A 351 -10.98 1.39 -15.72
N TRP A 352 -9.90 1.27 -16.48
CA TRP A 352 -8.97 2.35 -16.79
C TRP A 352 -9.24 2.87 -18.21
N TYR A 353 -9.74 4.10 -18.30
CA TYR A 353 -9.92 4.82 -19.55
C TYR A 353 -8.73 5.75 -19.78
N ASP A 354 -7.66 5.20 -20.33
CA ASP A 354 -6.32 5.81 -20.43
C ASP A 354 -6.17 6.56 -21.76
N HIS A 355 -6.28 7.88 -21.69
CA HIS A 355 -6.20 8.82 -22.80
C HIS A 355 -7.21 8.56 -23.94
N SER A 356 -8.25 7.78 -23.70
CA SER A 356 -9.30 7.50 -24.68
C SER A 356 -10.24 8.68 -24.91
N ASP A 357 -10.83 8.75 -26.10
CA ASP A 357 -11.61 9.90 -26.54
C ASP A 357 -12.98 9.98 -25.86
N SER A 358 -13.79 8.92 -25.99
CA SER A 358 -15.25 8.99 -25.76
C SER A 358 -15.92 7.65 -25.47
N ARG A 359 -17.20 7.76 -25.04
CA ARG A 359 -18.09 6.63 -24.74
C ARG A 359 -17.62 5.83 -23.53
N HIS A 360 -17.56 6.44 -22.35
CA HIS A 360 -17.05 5.80 -21.13
C HIS A 360 -18.09 5.59 -20.00
N PRO A 361 -19.25 4.93 -20.21
CA PRO A 361 -19.87 4.54 -21.47
C PRO A 361 -20.73 5.65 -22.11
N ARG A 362 -21.15 5.44 -23.36
CA ARG A 362 -22.30 6.15 -23.97
C ARG A 362 -23.54 5.28 -23.85
N ILE A 363 -24.56 5.72 -23.11
CA ILE A 363 -25.69 4.90 -22.68
C ILE A 363 -26.98 5.36 -23.35
N ARG A 364 -27.73 4.39 -23.87
CA ARG A 364 -29.13 4.49 -24.33
C ARG A 364 -29.95 3.48 -23.54
N THR A 365 -31.20 3.82 -23.22
CA THR A 365 -32.29 2.93 -22.77
C THR A 365 -32.03 2.05 -21.53
N CYS A 366 -30.82 2.05 -20.97
CA CYS A 366 -30.38 1.12 -19.93
C CYS A 366 -30.28 1.78 -18.54
N SER A 367 -30.28 0.91 -17.53
CA SER A 367 -29.94 1.19 -16.14
C SER A 367 -28.49 0.78 -15.91
N VAL A 368 -27.61 1.76 -15.66
CA VAL A 368 -26.15 1.51 -15.61
C VAL A 368 -25.59 1.97 -14.27
N HIS A 369 -24.84 1.08 -13.60
CA HIS A 369 -24.01 1.44 -12.46
C HIS A 369 -22.55 1.57 -12.91
N CYS A 370 -21.99 2.77 -12.77
CA CYS A 370 -20.63 3.11 -13.16
C CYS A 370 -19.86 3.52 -11.89
N TYR A 371 -19.00 2.65 -11.35
CA TYR A 371 -18.33 2.93 -10.08
C TYR A 371 -16.84 2.58 -10.03
N ASN A 372 -16.05 3.34 -9.27
CA ASN A 372 -14.60 3.15 -9.13
C ASN A 372 -13.80 3.01 -10.43
N ASN A 373 -14.25 3.61 -11.54
CA ASN A 373 -13.47 3.67 -12.77
C ASN A 373 -12.50 4.87 -12.73
N TYR A 374 -11.36 4.72 -13.40
CA TYR A 374 -10.36 5.78 -13.56
C TYR A 374 -10.41 6.35 -14.97
N PHE A 375 -10.80 7.61 -15.08
CA PHE A 375 -10.89 8.39 -16.31
C PHE A 375 -9.67 9.30 -16.38
N ASP A 376 -8.73 8.97 -17.25
CA ASP A 376 -7.35 9.45 -17.19
C ASP A 376 -6.95 10.15 -18.49
N GLY A 377 -7.16 11.47 -18.58
CA GLY A 377 -6.79 12.26 -19.76
C GLY A 377 -7.74 12.10 -20.95
N ASN A 378 -9.06 12.05 -20.73
CA ASN A 378 -10.01 11.77 -21.81
C ASN A 378 -10.38 13.02 -22.64
N ALA A 379 -10.10 12.95 -23.95
CA ALA A 379 -10.11 14.11 -24.85
C ALA A 379 -11.50 14.68 -25.20
N LYS A 380 -12.57 13.87 -25.16
CA LYS A 380 -13.95 14.33 -25.47
C LYS A 380 -14.86 14.31 -24.24
N TYR A 381 -15.26 13.15 -23.74
CA TYR A 381 -16.17 13.06 -22.58
C TYR A 381 -16.10 11.71 -21.87
N GLY A 382 -16.48 11.68 -20.59
CA GLY A 382 -16.59 10.47 -19.76
C GLY A 382 -17.91 9.73 -19.96
N VAL A 383 -18.76 9.75 -18.94
CA VAL A 383 -20.07 9.09 -18.96
C VAL A 383 -21.08 9.95 -19.73
N GLY A 384 -21.66 9.40 -20.80
CA GLY A 384 -22.69 10.10 -21.59
C GLY A 384 -24.01 9.35 -21.56
N VAL A 385 -25.12 10.00 -21.21
CA VAL A 385 -26.45 9.39 -21.28
C VAL A 385 -27.35 10.06 -22.31
N THR A 386 -28.06 9.23 -23.05
CA THR A 386 -29.13 9.60 -23.96
C THR A 386 -30.34 8.71 -23.69
N MET A 387 -31.46 9.01 -24.35
CA MET A 387 -32.68 8.21 -24.48
C MET A 387 -33.06 7.39 -23.25
N GLY A 388 -33.96 7.88 -22.39
CA GLY A 388 -34.58 7.02 -21.36
C GLY A 388 -33.64 6.42 -20.30
N ALA A 389 -32.31 6.59 -20.44
CA ALA A 389 -31.32 5.91 -19.63
C ALA A 389 -31.23 6.52 -18.22
N SER A 390 -30.87 5.67 -17.27
CA SER A 390 -30.55 6.04 -15.90
C SER A 390 -29.16 5.54 -15.56
N CYS A 391 -28.22 6.44 -15.23
CA CYS A 391 -26.88 6.04 -14.82
C CYS A 391 -26.60 6.48 -13.39
N PHE A 392 -26.21 5.54 -12.53
CA PHE A 392 -25.62 5.86 -11.23
C PHE A 392 -24.10 5.89 -11.36
N VAL A 393 -23.49 7.06 -11.20
CA VAL A 393 -22.06 7.28 -11.30
C VAL A 393 -21.51 7.51 -9.89
N GLU A 394 -20.83 6.49 -9.33
CA GLU A 394 -20.43 6.44 -7.92
C GLU A 394 -18.91 6.31 -7.74
N ASN A 395 -18.30 7.15 -6.91
CA ASN A 395 -16.91 6.98 -6.47
C ASN A 395 -15.87 6.76 -7.59
N ASN A 396 -16.04 7.39 -8.75
CA ASN A 396 -15.06 7.36 -9.83
C ASN A 396 -14.03 8.49 -9.68
N TYR A 397 -12.88 8.36 -10.35
CA TYR A 397 -11.88 9.43 -10.42
C TYR A 397 -11.73 9.92 -11.86
N PHE A 398 -11.96 11.21 -12.08
CA PHE A 398 -11.79 11.89 -13.36
C PHE A 398 -10.59 12.85 -13.33
N ARG A 399 -9.46 12.44 -13.91
CA ARG A 399 -8.28 13.30 -14.14
C ARG A 399 -8.30 13.82 -15.57
N ASN A 400 -8.37 15.14 -15.75
CA ASN A 400 -8.33 15.81 -17.05
C ASN A 400 -9.33 15.23 -18.07
N CYS A 401 -10.43 14.66 -17.59
CA CYS A 401 -11.56 14.27 -18.42
C CYS A 401 -12.34 15.54 -18.77
N LYS A 402 -12.35 15.91 -20.05
CA LYS A 402 -12.85 17.23 -20.49
C LYS A 402 -14.28 17.51 -20.03
N TYR A 403 -15.17 16.55 -20.19
CA TYR A 403 -16.55 16.56 -19.71
C TYR A 403 -16.85 15.23 -18.99
N PRO A 404 -16.72 15.17 -17.65
CA PRO A 404 -16.85 13.92 -16.89
C PRO A 404 -18.19 13.22 -17.08
N MET A 405 -19.26 14.00 -17.20
CA MET A 405 -20.62 13.53 -17.38
C MET A 405 -21.34 14.41 -18.39
N LEU A 406 -22.13 13.81 -19.27
CA LEU A 406 -22.97 14.52 -20.23
C LEU A 406 -24.38 13.93 -20.31
N ILE A 407 -25.39 14.79 -20.35
CA ILE A 407 -26.74 14.45 -20.77
C ILE A 407 -26.99 15.11 -22.13
N SER A 408 -27.50 14.35 -23.10
CA SER A 408 -27.76 14.83 -24.46
C SER A 408 -28.60 16.11 -24.48
N MET A 409 -28.17 17.11 -25.26
CA MET A 409 -28.86 18.38 -25.51
C MET A 409 -29.10 19.28 -24.28
N GLN A 410 -28.29 19.13 -23.22
CA GLN A 410 -28.37 19.95 -22.02
C GLN A 410 -27.02 20.03 -21.30
N GLY A 411 -26.94 20.90 -20.29
CA GLY A 411 -25.76 21.09 -19.48
C GLY A 411 -24.54 21.45 -20.33
N SER A 412 -23.44 20.75 -20.09
CA SER A 412 -22.19 20.94 -20.82
C SER A 412 -22.29 20.52 -22.29
N ASP A 413 -23.22 19.64 -22.70
CA ASP A 413 -23.43 19.34 -24.13
C ASP A 413 -23.94 20.58 -24.88
N ASP A 414 -24.93 21.28 -24.33
CA ASP A 414 -25.50 22.51 -24.92
C ASP A 414 -24.46 23.64 -24.95
N ILE A 415 -23.69 23.81 -23.86
CA ILE A 415 -22.61 24.81 -23.77
C ILE A 415 -21.54 24.61 -24.85
N THR A 416 -21.29 23.38 -25.28
CA THR A 416 -20.31 23.06 -26.33
C THR A 416 -20.87 23.16 -27.76
N GLY A 417 -22.14 23.53 -27.91
CA GLY A 417 -22.83 23.57 -29.21
C GLY A 417 -23.43 22.23 -29.64
N GLY A 418 -23.70 21.31 -28.71
CA GLY A 418 -24.42 20.06 -28.98
C GLY A 418 -23.59 18.98 -29.67
N THR A 419 -22.31 18.86 -29.31
CA THR A 419 -21.37 17.96 -30.02
C THR A 419 -21.43 16.50 -29.57
N PHE A 420 -22.08 16.18 -28.44
CA PHE A 420 -22.20 14.80 -27.98
C PHE A 420 -23.30 14.03 -28.73
N SER A 421 -24.54 14.52 -28.74
CA SER A 421 -25.66 13.80 -29.36
C SER A 421 -26.92 14.67 -29.53
N GLY A 422 -27.63 14.50 -30.65
CA GLY A 422 -28.96 15.09 -30.89
C GLY A 422 -30.14 14.22 -30.45
N GLU A 423 -29.90 13.16 -29.68
CA GLU A 423 -30.93 12.29 -29.11
C GLU A 423 -31.58 12.94 -27.87
N ALA A 424 -32.77 12.48 -27.48
CA ALA A 424 -33.35 12.85 -26.19
C ALA A 424 -32.39 12.50 -25.03
N GLY A 425 -32.45 13.21 -23.91
CA GLY A 425 -31.59 12.99 -22.76
C GLY A 425 -32.03 11.83 -21.86
N GLY A 426 -31.07 11.22 -21.17
CA GLY A 426 -31.30 10.37 -20.00
C GLY A 426 -31.14 11.17 -18.69
N VAL A 427 -30.94 10.49 -17.56
CA VAL A 427 -30.60 11.15 -16.27
C VAL A 427 -29.41 10.46 -15.61
N ILE A 428 -28.48 11.26 -15.11
CA ILE A 428 -27.33 10.80 -14.31
C ILE A 428 -27.56 11.17 -12.85
N LYS A 429 -27.39 10.19 -11.96
CA LYS A 429 -27.21 10.39 -10.52
C LYS A 429 -25.72 10.28 -10.21
N SER A 430 -25.14 11.31 -9.61
CA SER A 430 -23.72 11.37 -9.23
C SER A 430 -23.57 11.28 -7.71
N PHE A 431 -22.62 10.48 -7.21
CA PHE A 431 -22.28 10.43 -5.78
C PHE A 431 -20.78 10.13 -5.58
N GLY A 432 -20.10 10.90 -4.74
CA GLY A 432 -18.75 10.58 -4.25
C GLY A 432 -17.62 10.57 -5.29
N ASN A 433 -17.84 11.11 -6.51
CA ASN A 433 -16.81 11.18 -7.55
C ASN A 433 -15.78 12.28 -7.27
N ILE A 434 -14.53 12.08 -7.72
CA ILE A 434 -13.50 13.12 -7.76
C ILE A 434 -13.30 13.57 -9.20
N MET A 435 -13.27 14.90 -9.43
CA MET A 435 -13.03 15.49 -10.74
C MET A 435 -11.95 16.57 -10.64
N THR A 436 -10.92 16.45 -11.45
CA THR A 436 -9.81 17.41 -11.55
C THR A 436 -9.54 17.75 -13.01
N GLY A 437 -9.41 19.04 -13.34
CA GLY A 437 -9.02 19.49 -14.69
C GLY A 437 -10.10 19.39 -15.77
N GLN A 438 -11.36 19.12 -15.41
CA GLN A 438 -12.49 19.18 -16.33
C GLN A 438 -12.76 20.60 -16.84
N LYS A 439 -13.29 20.72 -18.07
CA LYS A 439 -13.67 22.02 -18.65
C LYS A 439 -15.05 22.50 -18.23
N ALA A 440 -15.99 21.57 -18.04
CA ALA A 440 -17.33 21.91 -17.56
C ALA A 440 -17.97 20.73 -16.82
N TYR A 441 -18.80 21.06 -15.82
CA TYR A 441 -19.69 20.16 -15.09
C TYR A 441 -20.75 21.00 -14.37
N THR A 442 -22.01 20.86 -14.78
CA THR A 442 -23.15 21.59 -14.21
C THR A 442 -24.05 20.62 -13.46
N THR A 443 -24.32 20.88 -12.19
CA THR A 443 -25.23 20.02 -11.39
C THR A 443 -26.68 20.49 -11.50
N TYR A 444 -27.62 19.58 -11.26
CA TYR A 444 -29.05 19.91 -11.15
C TYR A 444 -29.30 20.99 -10.09
N GLN A 445 -28.54 20.95 -8.99
CA GLN A 445 -28.62 21.90 -7.90
C GLN A 445 -28.17 23.30 -8.33
N GLN A 446 -27.22 23.41 -9.26
CA GLN A 446 -26.80 24.68 -9.86
C GLN A 446 -27.80 25.18 -10.90
N ASN A 447 -28.31 24.28 -11.75
CA ASN A 447 -29.32 24.61 -12.76
C ASN A 447 -30.29 23.43 -12.96
N ASN A 448 -31.49 23.57 -12.41
CA ASN A 448 -32.49 22.50 -12.40
C ASN A 448 -33.21 22.29 -13.75
N THR A 449 -32.88 23.08 -14.77
CA THR A 449 -33.43 22.95 -16.13
C THR A 449 -32.39 22.54 -17.16
N ASP A 450 -31.10 22.69 -16.85
CA ASP A 450 -30.00 22.51 -17.79
C ASP A 450 -28.72 22.07 -17.05
N PHE A 451 -28.49 20.76 -16.95
CA PHE A 451 -27.48 20.15 -16.08
C PHE A 451 -26.89 18.87 -16.69
N ASP A 452 -25.73 18.44 -16.18
CA ASP A 452 -25.04 17.20 -16.54
C ASP A 452 -25.36 16.03 -15.62
N ALA A 453 -25.62 16.29 -14.34
CA ALA A 453 -26.01 15.26 -13.37
C ALA A 453 -26.78 15.84 -12.19
N TYR A 454 -27.61 15.00 -11.55
CA TYR A 454 -28.11 15.27 -10.21
C TYR A 454 -27.08 14.77 -9.19
N GLU A 455 -26.54 15.68 -8.38
CA GLU A 455 -25.59 15.31 -7.33
C GLU A 455 -26.34 14.87 -6.08
N ALA A 456 -26.26 13.59 -5.74
CA ALA A 456 -26.95 13.01 -4.60
C ALA A 456 -26.19 13.29 -3.30
N SER A 457 -26.92 13.56 -2.23
CA SER A 457 -26.42 13.74 -0.87
C SER A 457 -25.97 12.42 -0.21
N SER A 458 -26.51 11.29 -0.68
CA SER A 458 -26.15 9.95 -0.23
C SER A 458 -26.35 8.94 -1.35
N LYS A 459 -25.62 7.83 -1.32
CA LYS A 459 -25.83 6.72 -2.28
C LYS A 459 -27.27 6.21 -2.29
N THR A 460 -27.97 6.24 -1.15
CA THR A 460 -29.34 5.73 -1.00
C THR A 460 -30.43 6.76 -1.32
N GLU A 461 -30.08 7.98 -1.72
CA GLU A 461 -31.06 9.01 -2.07
C GLU A 461 -31.89 8.59 -3.28
N LYS A 462 -33.22 8.69 -3.16
CA LYS A 462 -34.13 8.51 -4.30
C LYS A 462 -34.33 9.85 -5.01
N ILE A 463 -34.12 9.84 -6.32
CA ILE A 463 -34.33 11.00 -7.19
C ILE A 463 -35.83 11.15 -7.46
N GLY A 464 -36.37 12.33 -7.18
CA GLY A 464 -37.78 12.63 -7.39
C GLY A 464 -38.14 12.71 -8.87
N SER A 465 -39.39 12.38 -9.22
CA SER A 465 -39.92 12.37 -10.60
C SER A 465 -39.92 13.73 -11.31
N ASN A 466 -39.63 14.81 -10.59
CA ASN A 466 -39.54 16.17 -11.13
C ASN A 466 -38.15 16.46 -11.72
N VAL A 467 -37.12 15.65 -11.40
CA VAL A 467 -35.81 15.73 -12.03
C VAL A 467 -35.91 15.06 -13.40
N LYS A 468 -35.89 15.89 -14.44
CA LYS A 468 -36.13 15.44 -15.82
C LYS A 468 -35.06 15.94 -16.77
N ALA A 469 -34.74 15.13 -17.77
CA ALA A 469 -33.99 15.59 -18.92
C ALA A 469 -34.75 16.71 -19.65
N LYS A 470 -34.06 17.78 -20.00
CA LYS A 470 -34.54 18.94 -20.78
C LYS A 470 -35.15 18.48 -22.11
N SER A 471 -34.43 17.64 -22.84
CA SER A 471 -34.90 17.02 -24.07
C SER A 471 -35.49 15.63 -23.78
N GLY A 472 -36.77 15.41 -24.14
CA GLY A 472 -37.48 14.13 -23.98
C GLY A 472 -38.15 13.89 -22.63
N GLY A 473 -37.83 14.67 -21.58
CA GLY A 473 -38.55 14.60 -20.29
C GLY A 473 -38.33 13.32 -19.48
N THR A 474 -37.28 12.55 -19.78
CA THR A 474 -36.90 11.31 -19.07
C THR A 474 -36.68 11.57 -17.59
N SER A 475 -37.17 10.69 -16.72
CA SER A 475 -36.90 10.70 -15.28
C SER A 475 -35.96 9.57 -14.88
N TYR A 476 -35.20 9.75 -13.79
CA TYR A 476 -34.37 8.69 -13.21
C TYR A 476 -35.24 7.58 -12.59
N ASN A 477 -34.96 6.32 -12.90
CA ASN A 477 -35.80 5.19 -12.47
C ASN A 477 -35.47 4.64 -11.07
N ASN A 478 -34.41 5.13 -10.42
CA ASN A 478 -33.98 4.70 -9.08
C ASN A 478 -33.66 3.20 -8.96
N PHE A 479 -33.14 2.58 -10.02
CA PHE A 479 -32.78 1.16 -10.04
C PHE A 479 -31.78 0.80 -8.92
N ASP A 480 -30.86 1.71 -8.60
CA ASP A 480 -29.78 1.62 -7.62
C ASP A 480 -30.26 1.55 -6.16
N THR A 481 -31.51 1.91 -5.90
CA THR A 481 -32.14 1.79 -4.57
C THR A 481 -33.26 0.76 -4.54
N SER A 482 -33.40 -0.01 -5.61
CA SER A 482 -34.39 -1.08 -5.74
C SER A 482 -33.80 -2.45 -5.37
N GLY A 483 -34.65 -3.46 -5.28
CA GLY A 483 -34.22 -4.84 -4.99
C GLY A 483 -33.38 -5.50 -6.10
N VAL A 484 -33.22 -4.86 -7.27
CA VAL A 484 -32.36 -5.38 -8.35
C VAL A 484 -30.88 -5.14 -8.08
N MET A 485 -30.54 -4.16 -7.24
CA MET A 485 -29.15 -3.76 -6.99
C MET A 485 -28.38 -4.88 -6.27
N TYR A 486 -27.20 -5.23 -6.81
CA TYR A 486 -26.33 -6.25 -6.23
C TYR A 486 -25.57 -5.72 -5.01
N SER A 487 -24.97 -6.64 -4.25
CA SER A 487 -24.07 -6.29 -3.14
C SER A 487 -22.67 -5.99 -3.65
N TYR A 488 -22.10 -4.88 -3.18
CA TYR A 488 -20.74 -4.45 -3.49
C TYR A 488 -20.26 -3.50 -2.38
N THR A 489 -18.95 -3.30 -2.30
CA THR A 489 -18.33 -2.27 -1.46
C THR A 489 -17.48 -1.41 -2.39
N PRO A 490 -17.88 -0.15 -2.66
CA PRO A 490 -17.07 0.71 -3.49
C PRO A 490 -15.82 1.15 -2.72
N ASP A 491 -14.68 1.15 -3.40
CA ASP A 491 -13.48 1.82 -2.94
C ASP A 491 -13.71 3.34 -2.82
N ASN A 492 -12.85 4.01 -2.06
CA ASN A 492 -12.86 5.47 -2.04
C ASN A 492 -12.35 6.00 -3.39
N ALA A 493 -13.07 6.98 -3.97
CA ALA A 493 -12.72 7.58 -5.25
C ALA A 493 -11.25 8.02 -5.33
N LYS A 494 -10.65 8.51 -4.25
CA LYS A 494 -9.25 8.95 -4.23
C LYS A 494 -8.23 7.82 -4.45
N ASP A 495 -8.58 6.60 -4.07
CA ASP A 495 -7.70 5.43 -4.15
C ASP A 495 -7.82 4.74 -5.52
N VAL A 496 -8.90 5.03 -6.26
CA VAL A 496 -9.22 4.48 -7.58
C VAL A 496 -8.05 4.55 -8.56
N PRO A 497 -7.32 5.68 -8.74
CA PRO A 497 -6.20 5.72 -9.67
C PRO A 497 -5.15 4.63 -9.36
N SER A 498 -4.80 4.45 -8.09
CA SER A 498 -3.85 3.41 -7.70
C SER A 498 -4.42 2.01 -7.90
N ILE A 499 -5.64 1.75 -7.41
CA ILE A 499 -6.25 0.41 -7.46
C ILE A 499 -6.46 -0.03 -8.92
N VAL A 500 -6.97 0.85 -9.76
CA VAL A 500 -7.26 0.56 -11.16
C VAL A 500 -5.98 0.32 -11.96
N THR A 501 -4.98 1.20 -11.85
CA THR A 501 -3.70 1.03 -12.58
C THR A 501 -2.93 -0.23 -12.18
N SER A 502 -3.24 -0.80 -11.00
CA SER A 502 -2.63 -2.06 -10.51
C SER A 502 -3.16 -3.33 -11.14
N LYS A 503 -4.45 -3.33 -11.47
CA LYS A 503 -5.22 -4.55 -11.73
C LYS A 503 -5.91 -4.53 -13.09
N ALA A 504 -6.12 -3.35 -13.68
CA ALA A 504 -6.78 -3.25 -14.97
C ALA A 504 -5.88 -3.79 -16.09
N GLY A 505 -6.51 -4.39 -17.10
CA GLY A 505 -5.80 -5.02 -18.21
C GLY A 505 -5.29 -6.42 -17.88
N ARG A 506 -4.42 -6.94 -18.76
CA ARG A 506 -3.85 -8.28 -18.60
C ARG A 506 -2.92 -8.39 -17.39
N VAL A 507 -2.66 -9.61 -16.95
CA VAL A 507 -1.65 -9.95 -15.93
C VAL A 507 -0.32 -9.23 -16.22
N ASP A 508 0.32 -8.71 -15.16
CA ASP A 508 1.54 -7.89 -15.21
C ASP A 508 1.40 -6.61 -16.09
N GLY A 509 0.17 -6.17 -16.38
CA GLY A 509 -0.14 -5.07 -17.30
C GLY A 509 0.17 -5.42 -18.77
N GLY A 510 0.19 -6.70 -19.13
CA GLY A 510 0.52 -7.17 -20.47
C GLY A 510 2.02 -7.04 -20.85
N ASP A 511 2.40 -7.65 -21.96
CA ASP A 511 3.75 -7.61 -22.52
C ASP A 511 4.01 -6.42 -23.47
N PHE A 512 2.93 -5.79 -23.96
CA PHE A 512 2.99 -4.52 -24.70
C PHE A 512 3.00 -3.35 -23.71
N LYS A 513 4.02 -2.49 -23.78
CA LYS A 513 4.17 -1.34 -22.88
C LYS A 513 4.18 -0.04 -23.67
N TRP A 514 3.37 0.91 -23.21
CA TRP A 514 3.30 2.27 -23.75
C TRP A 514 3.15 3.26 -22.60
N GLN A 515 3.70 4.46 -22.77
CA GLN A 515 3.57 5.55 -21.81
C GLN A 515 3.11 6.79 -22.55
N PHE A 516 1.95 7.31 -22.18
CA PHE A 516 1.43 8.57 -22.68
C PHE A 516 2.21 9.76 -22.11
N ASN A 517 2.30 10.82 -22.91
CA ASN A 517 2.81 12.10 -22.47
C ASN A 517 1.62 13.00 -22.14
N ASN A 518 1.20 13.02 -20.88
CA ASN A 518 -0.01 13.72 -20.43
C ASN A 518 -0.04 15.21 -20.86
N ALA A 519 1.12 15.88 -20.97
CA ALA A 519 1.17 17.28 -21.42
C ALA A 519 0.73 17.48 -22.88
N VAL A 520 0.73 16.41 -23.68
CA VAL A 520 0.36 16.39 -25.10
C VAL A 520 -0.92 15.59 -25.32
N ASP A 521 -1.02 14.42 -24.68
CA ASP A 521 -2.03 13.42 -24.99
C ASP A 521 -3.37 13.68 -24.26
N ASP A 522 -3.39 14.35 -23.11
CA ASP A 522 -4.63 14.57 -22.29
C ASP A 522 -5.79 15.21 -23.07
N GLU A 523 -5.50 16.11 -24.01
CA GLU A 523 -6.51 16.78 -24.83
C GLU A 523 -6.58 16.24 -26.28
N SER A 524 -5.69 15.30 -26.64
CA SER A 524 -5.55 14.84 -28.01
C SER A 524 -6.54 13.73 -28.34
N TYR A 525 -7.38 13.96 -29.34
CA TYR A 525 -8.18 12.90 -29.98
C TYR A 525 -7.61 12.48 -31.34
N ALA A 526 -6.41 12.96 -31.69
CA ALA A 526 -5.70 12.50 -32.87
C ALA A 526 -5.13 11.10 -32.64
N VAL A 527 -4.92 10.34 -33.71
CA VAL A 527 -4.21 9.05 -33.64
C VAL A 527 -2.78 9.30 -33.15
N ASN A 528 -2.40 8.69 -32.03
CA ASN A 528 -1.01 8.67 -31.58
C ASN A 528 -0.19 7.76 -32.51
N GLN A 529 0.57 8.39 -33.42
CA GLN A 529 1.30 7.66 -34.47
C GLN A 529 2.39 6.75 -33.91
N GLY A 530 2.99 7.11 -32.77
CA GLY A 530 3.96 6.27 -32.08
C GLY A 530 3.32 4.99 -31.55
N LEU A 531 2.17 5.12 -30.89
CA LEU A 531 1.39 3.98 -30.38
C LEU A 531 0.94 3.07 -31.52
N LYS A 532 0.32 3.62 -32.57
CA LYS A 532 -0.13 2.82 -33.74
C LYS A 532 1.04 2.08 -34.39
N SER A 533 2.18 2.75 -34.57
CA SER A 533 3.37 2.12 -35.16
C SER A 533 3.90 0.98 -34.29
N ALA A 534 3.92 1.15 -32.97
CA ALA A 534 4.34 0.11 -32.02
C ALA A 534 3.37 -1.09 -32.05
N LEU A 535 2.06 -0.85 -32.10
CA LEU A 535 1.04 -1.91 -32.18
C LEU A 535 1.13 -2.71 -33.49
N VAL A 536 1.34 -2.06 -34.63
CA VAL A 536 1.51 -2.73 -35.93
C VAL A 536 2.82 -3.52 -35.97
N ALA A 537 3.87 -3.03 -35.29
CA ALA A 537 5.16 -3.69 -35.21
C ALA A 537 5.21 -4.83 -34.18
N TYR A 538 4.19 -4.99 -33.33
CA TYR A 538 4.17 -5.98 -32.26
C TYR A 538 4.32 -7.40 -32.80
N LYS A 539 5.17 -8.18 -32.14
CA LYS A 539 5.38 -9.61 -32.40
C LYS A 539 5.41 -10.35 -31.09
N GLY A 540 4.77 -11.51 -31.05
CA GLY A 540 4.83 -12.40 -29.90
C GLY A 540 6.27 -12.84 -29.61
N SER A 541 6.62 -12.90 -28.33
CA SER A 541 7.96 -13.23 -27.84
C SER A 541 8.16 -14.72 -27.51
N VAL A 542 7.06 -15.49 -27.49
CA VAL A 542 7.08 -16.93 -27.21
C VAL A 542 7.78 -17.70 -28.32
N THR A 543 8.74 -18.54 -27.96
CA THR A 543 9.52 -19.37 -28.89
C THR A 543 9.06 -20.82 -28.92
N ALA A 544 8.48 -21.34 -27.83
CA ALA A 544 7.88 -22.66 -27.76
C ALA A 544 6.78 -22.73 -26.68
N ILE A 545 5.80 -23.61 -26.88
CA ILE A 545 4.63 -23.80 -26.01
C ILE A 545 4.44 -25.30 -25.76
N GLY A 546 4.42 -25.70 -24.49
CA GLY A 546 4.18 -27.05 -23.98
C GLY A 546 5.17 -28.16 -24.37
N SER A 547 5.90 -28.01 -25.47
CA SER A 547 6.91 -28.96 -25.93
C SER A 547 7.87 -28.29 -26.91
N GLY A 548 8.90 -29.03 -27.36
CA GLY A 548 9.89 -28.51 -28.31
C GLY A 548 10.86 -27.50 -27.69
N PHE A 549 10.93 -27.48 -26.35
CA PHE A 549 11.81 -26.62 -25.60
C PHE A 549 13.28 -26.93 -25.91
N LYS A 550 14.10 -25.90 -25.94
CA LYS A 550 15.53 -26.01 -26.23
C LYS A 550 16.34 -25.38 -25.12
N GLU A 551 17.55 -25.90 -24.91
CA GLU A 551 18.54 -25.18 -24.10
C GLU A 551 18.78 -23.82 -24.75
N ASP A 552 18.60 -22.76 -23.96
CA ASP A 552 18.80 -21.38 -24.40
C ASP A 552 19.85 -20.73 -23.50
N ASN A 553 20.99 -20.47 -24.13
CA ASN A 553 22.19 -19.86 -23.55
C ASN A 553 22.21 -18.34 -23.76
N THR A 554 21.07 -17.77 -24.15
CA THR A 554 20.83 -16.33 -24.07
C THR A 554 20.64 -15.97 -22.59
N PRO A 555 21.25 -14.89 -22.10
CA PRO A 555 20.96 -14.43 -20.75
C PRO A 555 19.46 -14.15 -20.66
N ALA A 556 18.82 -14.67 -19.61
CA ALA A 556 17.48 -14.23 -19.26
C ALA A 556 17.48 -12.70 -19.25
N PRO A 557 16.47 -12.04 -19.85
CA PRO A 557 16.37 -10.59 -19.76
C PRO A 557 16.51 -10.23 -18.29
N VAL A 558 17.46 -9.32 -17.99
CA VAL A 558 17.52 -8.70 -16.67
C VAL A 558 16.12 -8.18 -16.45
N VAL A 559 15.43 -8.70 -15.44
CA VAL A 559 14.11 -8.20 -15.03
C VAL A 559 14.34 -6.76 -14.62
N THR A 560 14.33 -5.89 -15.61
CA THR A 560 14.25 -4.47 -15.47
C THR A 560 12.76 -4.32 -15.29
N THR A 561 12.30 -4.35 -14.03
CA THR A 561 11.00 -3.79 -13.71
C THR A 561 11.08 -2.34 -14.16
N THR A 562 10.67 -2.07 -15.39
CA THR A 562 10.16 -0.76 -15.77
C THR A 562 9.00 -0.54 -14.81
N THR A 563 9.21 0.28 -13.79
CA THR A 563 8.19 0.69 -12.84
C THR A 563 7.10 1.44 -13.60
N VAL A 564 6.13 0.69 -14.12
CA VAL A 564 4.74 1.08 -13.98
C VAL A 564 4.36 0.61 -12.58
N LEU A 565 3.99 1.55 -11.71
CA LEU A 565 3.64 1.26 -10.31
C LEU A 565 2.46 0.28 -10.29
N GLN A 566 2.71 -1.00 -9.96
CA GLN A 566 1.67 -1.97 -9.61
C GLN A 566 1.54 -2.08 -8.07
N PRO A 567 0.36 -1.78 -7.54
CA PRO A 567 -0.01 -1.96 -6.14
C PRO A 567 0.14 -3.33 -5.50
N VAL A 568 0.42 -3.23 -4.22
CA VAL A 568 0.56 -4.28 -3.21
C VAL A 568 -0.76 -5.07 -3.10
N ALA A 569 -0.74 -6.35 -3.45
CA ALA A 569 -1.80 -7.29 -3.09
C ALA A 569 -1.69 -7.62 -1.59
N THR A 570 -2.71 -7.26 -0.81
CA THR A 570 -2.92 -7.74 0.56
C THR A 570 -3.65 -9.08 0.53
N ASP A 571 -2.98 -10.16 0.93
CA ASP A 571 -3.59 -11.47 1.11
C ASP A 571 -4.53 -11.48 2.32
N ILE A 572 -5.80 -11.79 2.07
CA ILE A 572 -6.80 -12.13 3.09
C ILE A 572 -6.70 -13.64 3.35
N THR A 573 -6.35 -14.02 4.58
CA THR A 573 -6.36 -15.42 5.02
C THR A 573 -7.77 -15.79 5.51
N THR A 574 -8.52 -16.56 4.72
CA THR A 574 -9.81 -17.13 5.14
C THR A 574 -9.59 -18.52 5.72
N THR A 575 -9.74 -18.68 7.03
CA THR A 575 -9.75 -19.98 7.72
C THR A 575 -11.16 -20.57 7.67
N THR A 576 -11.37 -21.69 6.98
CA THR A 576 -12.62 -22.47 7.03
C THR A 576 -12.57 -23.49 8.16
N THR A 577 -13.38 -23.30 9.20
CA THR A 577 -13.84 -24.37 10.09
C THR A 577 -15.36 -24.49 10.00
N VAL A 578 -15.84 -25.72 9.86
CA VAL A 578 -17.24 -26.07 9.60
C VAL A 578 -18.08 -25.92 10.88
N SER A 579 -19.20 -25.20 10.74
CA SER A 579 -20.41 -25.11 11.61
C SER A 579 -20.33 -25.61 13.06
N GLN A 580 -20.53 -24.70 14.02
CA GLN A 580 -21.77 -24.65 14.82
C GLN A 580 -21.83 -23.37 15.69
N THR A 581 -23.06 -22.88 15.89
CA THR A 581 -23.57 -21.97 16.93
C THR A 581 -23.34 -20.45 16.90
N SER A 582 -24.49 -19.75 17.05
CA SER A 582 -24.75 -18.47 17.71
C SER A 582 -24.28 -17.17 17.05
N ALA A 583 -25.28 -16.34 16.74
CA ALA A 583 -25.14 -15.01 16.17
C ALA A 583 -24.14 -14.13 16.96
N VAL A 584 -23.15 -13.59 16.26
CA VAL A 584 -22.25 -12.54 16.75
C VAL A 584 -22.44 -11.33 15.86
N THR A 585 -22.84 -10.23 16.49
CA THR A 585 -23.09 -8.91 15.94
C THR A 585 -21.81 -8.32 15.35
N THR A 586 -21.77 -8.12 14.03
CA THR A 586 -20.74 -7.33 13.36
C THR A 586 -20.99 -5.84 13.61
N THR A 587 -20.10 -5.20 14.37
CA THR A 587 -20.04 -3.73 14.46
C THR A 587 -19.50 -3.18 13.15
N VAL A 588 -20.41 -2.57 12.38
CA VAL A 588 -20.14 -1.75 11.20
C VAL A 588 -19.25 -0.56 11.62
N GLN A 589 -18.10 -0.39 10.99
CA GLN A 589 -17.28 0.81 11.16
C GLN A 589 -17.97 1.97 10.43
N SER A 590 -18.55 2.88 11.21
CA SER A 590 -19.32 4.04 10.78
C SER A 590 -18.49 5.01 9.94
N VAL A 591 -19.11 5.61 8.92
CA VAL A 591 -18.59 6.79 8.22
C VAL A 591 -18.40 7.89 9.28
N VAL A 592 -17.16 8.20 9.59
CA VAL A 592 -16.82 9.22 10.59
C VAL A 592 -17.03 10.59 9.97
N THR A 593 -18.15 11.24 10.28
CA THR A 593 -18.37 12.66 9.99
C THR A 593 -17.69 13.52 11.07
N PRO A 594 -17.13 14.70 10.75
CA PRO A 594 -16.63 15.59 11.79
C PRO A 594 -17.76 15.88 12.78
N VAL A 595 -17.46 15.67 14.05
CA VAL A 595 -18.41 15.89 15.13
C VAL A 595 -18.80 17.37 15.16
N THR A 596 -20.04 17.70 15.51
CA THR A 596 -20.48 19.08 15.76
C THR A 596 -20.83 19.25 17.24
N GLY A 597 -20.49 20.39 17.84
CA GLY A 597 -20.69 20.60 19.28
C GLY A 597 -20.05 21.87 19.81
N ALA A 598 -20.39 22.25 21.05
CA ALA A 598 -19.96 23.50 21.66
C ALA A 598 -18.44 23.62 21.89
N ASN A 599 -17.71 22.49 21.92
CA ASN A 599 -16.26 22.43 22.10
C ASN A 599 -15.51 22.18 20.79
N ILE A 600 -16.16 22.39 19.65
CA ILE A 600 -15.60 22.12 18.33
C ILE A 600 -15.43 23.42 17.58
N ILE A 601 -14.25 23.61 16.99
CA ILE A 601 -13.92 24.79 16.19
C ILE A 601 -13.44 24.32 14.82
N PHE A 602 -14.07 24.82 13.76
CA PHE A 602 -13.64 24.59 12.39
C PHE A 602 -12.70 25.71 11.96
N ALA A 603 -11.54 25.34 11.43
CA ALA A 603 -10.59 26.27 10.84
C ALA A 603 -10.31 25.94 9.38
N SER A 604 -10.00 26.94 8.56
CA SER A 604 -9.66 26.75 7.14
C SER A 604 -8.53 27.69 6.71
N PRO A 605 -7.86 27.44 5.57
CA PRO A 605 -6.80 28.33 5.07
C PRO A 605 -7.25 29.78 4.84
N ASN A 606 -8.52 29.98 4.50
CA ASN A 606 -9.12 31.29 4.23
C ASN A 606 -10.17 31.65 5.31
N GLY A 607 -9.99 31.14 6.53
CA GLY A 607 -10.93 31.32 7.63
C GLY A 607 -11.12 32.79 8.00
N GLY A 608 -12.37 33.19 8.22
CA GLY A 608 -12.76 34.55 8.63
C GLY A 608 -14.14 34.61 9.27
N GLY A 609 -14.75 33.44 9.52
CA GLY A 609 -16.02 33.25 10.19
C GLY A 609 -15.87 33.00 11.69
N ASP A 610 -16.94 32.54 12.33
CA ASP A 610 -16.99 32.36 13.79
C ASP A 610 -16.50 31.00 14.29
N GLY A 611 -16.14 30.09 13.37
CA GLY A 611 -15.56 28.78 13.65
C GLY A 611 -16.56 27.73 14.13
N LYS A 612 -17.86 28.04 14.22
CA LYS A 612 -18.86 27.10 14.79
C LYS A 612 -19.37 26.05 13.81
N SER A 613 -19.10 26.23 12.52
CA SER A 613 -19.50 25.30 11.47
C SER A 613 -18.46 25.24 10.36
N VAL A 614 -18.48 24.15 9.59
CA VAL A 614 -17.72 24.01 8.35
C VAL A 614 -17.99 25.11 7.31
N SER A 615 -19.18 25.74 7.37
CA SER A 615 -19.58 26.82 6.45
C SER A 615 -19.18 28.21 6.93
N SER A 616 -18.76 28.36 8.19
CA SER A 616 -18.22 29.60 8.75
C SER A 616 -16.93 29.33 9.52
N PRO A 617 -15.90 28.72 8.88
CA PRO A 617 -14.66 28.41 9.57
C PRO A 617 -13.93 29.69 9.96
N THR A 618 -13.28 29.66 11.12
CA THR A 618 -12.39 30.73 11.56
C THR A 618 -10.95 30.47 11.08
N ASP A 619 -10.02 31.38 11.32
CA ASP A 619 -8.60 31.12 11.05
C ASP A 619 -7.98 30.23 12.15
N VAL A 620 -6.90 29.53 11.82
CA VAL A 620 -6.27 28.56 12.73
C VAL A 620 -5.76 29.20 14.03
N LEU A 621 -5.28 30.45 14.00
CA LEU A 621 -4.77 31.13 15.19
C LEU A 621 -5.92 31.49 16.14
N THR A 622 -7.03 31.94 15.60
CA THR A 622 -8.26 32.17 16.36
C THR A 622 -8.79 30.87 16.96
N ALA A 623 -8.76 29.76 16.22
CA ALA A 623 -9.16 28.45 16.72
C ALA A 623 -8.29 27.96 17.89
N ILE A 624 -6.96 28.04 17.75
CA ILE A 624 -5.99 27.66 18.79
C ILE A 624 -6.18 28.47 20.08
N LYS A 625 -6.46 29.77 19.96
CA LYS A 625 -6.72 30.66 21.10
C LYS A 625 -8.04 30.34 21.81
N SER A 626 -9.02 29.84 21.07
CA SER A 626 -10.41 29.74 21.54
C SER A 626 -10.80 28.33 21.99
N VAL A 627 -10.08 27.28 21.59
CA VAL A 627 -10.44 25.90 21.93
C VAL A 627 -10.33 25.65 23.45
N PRO A 628 -11.38 25.13 24.12
CA PRO A 628 -11.31 24.78 25.53
C PRO A 628 -10.58 23.44 25.74
N ALA A 629 -10.17 23.13 26.98
CA ALA A 629 -9.66 21.78 27.30
C ALA A 629 -10.72 20.71 26.99
N GLY A 630 -10.32 19.61 26.34
CA GLY A 630 -11.24 18.60 25.80
C GLY A 630 -11.95 19.02 24.50
N GLY A 631 -11.61 20.17 23.92
CA GLY A 631 -12.13 20.63 22.65
C GLY A 631 -11.27 20.22 21.44
N THR A 632 -11.90 20.23 20.26
CA THR A 632 -11.29 19.79 19.01
C THR A 632 -11.34 20.89 17.97
N ILE A 633 -10.19 21.16 17.36
CA ILE A 633 -10.06 21.97 16.16
C ILE A 633 -10.08 21.03 14.96
N TYR A 634 -11.13 21.13 14.13
CA TYR A 634 -11.21 20.46 12.84
C TYR A 634 -10.68 21.36 11.74
N LEU A 635 -9.58 20.95 11.12
CA LEU A 635 -8.97 21.63 9.99
C LEU A 635 -9.65 21.19 8.70
N LEU A 636 -10.21 22.14 7.95
CA LEU A 636 -10.68 21.91 6.60
C LEU A 636 -9.50 21.69 5.67
N ALA A 637 -9.72 20.92 4.61
CA ALA A 637 -8.70 20.57 3.63
C ALA A 637 -8.04 21.80 3.00
N GLY A 638 -6.76 21.68 2.69
CA GLY A 638 -5.99 22.68 1.97
C GLY A 638 -4.66 23.03 2.62
N THR A 639 -3.98 23.97 1.98
CA THR A 639 -2.67 24.47 2.41
C THR A 639 -2.81 25.75 3.21
N TYR A 640 -2.45 25.70 4.49
CA TYR A 640 -2.39 26.82 5.41
C TYR A 640 -1.04 27.50 5.22
N LYS A 641 -1.04 28.63 4.51
CA LYS A 641 0.19 29.39 4.25
C LYS A 641 0.57 30.19 5.48
N CYS A 642 1.77 29.94 5.98
CA CYS A 642 2.29 30.58 7.18
C CYS A 642 3.55 31.38 6.83
N SER A 643 3.63 32.59 7.38
CA SER A 643 4.79 33.48 7.24
C SER A 643 5.45 33.79 8.58
N SER A 644 5.04 33.09 9.64
CA SER A 644 5.52 33.27 11.00
C SER A 644 5.18 32.05 11.86
N PRO A 645 5.93 31.81 12.95
CA PRO A 645 5.69 30.69 13.85
C PRO A 645 4.28 30.68 14.43
N ILE A 646 3.71 29.49 14.58
CA ILE A 646 2.49 29.27 15.35
C ILE A 646 2.90 28.86 16.76
N ILE A 647 2.73 29.77 17.73
CA ILE A 647 3.10 29.55 19.12
C ILE A 647 1.84 29.19 19.94
N ILE A 648 1.88 28.03 20.57
CA ILE A 648 0.92 27.59 21.59
C ILE A 648 1.60 27.72 22.95
N GLU A 649 1.33 28.85 23.59
CA GLU A 649 1.90 29.24 24.89
C GLU A 649 1.66 28.19 25.98
N GLU A 650 2.56 28.11 26.96
CA GLU A 650 2.47 27.20 28.13
C GLU A 650 1.11 27.29 28.85
N SER A 651 0.57 28.51 28.98
CA SER A 651 -0.74 28.77 29.59
C SER A 651 -1.93 28.21 28.79
N ASN A 652 -1.74 27.91 27.50
CA ASN A 652 -2.76 27.34 26.63
C ASN A 652 -2.71 25.81 26.68
N ALA A 653 -2.98 25.23 27.85
CA ALA A 653 -2.91 23.79 28.09
C ALA A 653 -4.30 23.11 28.10
N GLY A 654 -4.33 21.83 27.72
CA GLY A 654 -5.42 20.90 28.04
C GLY A 654 -5.32 20.38 29.48
N LYS A 655 -5.90 19.21 29.75
CA LYS A 655 -5.77 18.50 31.03
C LYS A 655 -5.65 16.99 30.80
N ALA A 656 -5.17 16.26 31.80
CA ALA A 656 -5.17 14.79 31.77
C ALA A 656 -6.59 14.27 31.45
N GLY A 657 -6.70 13.43 30.42
CA GLY A 657 -7.98 12.90 29.93
C GLY A 657 -8.88 13.92 29.20
N SER A 658 -8.43 15.16 29.00
CA SER A 658 -9.16 16.23 28.29
C SER A 658 -8.19 17.04 27.44
N TYR A 659 -7.64 16.35 26.43
CA TYR A 659 -6.69 16.93 25.49
C TYR A 659 -7.35 18.04 24.67
N LYS A 660 -6.57 19.07 24.32
CA LYS A 660 -6.93 19.95 23.21
C LYS A 660 -6.48 19.29 21.92
N THR A 661 -7.41 18.97 21.03
CA THR A 661 -7.09 18.22 19.80
C THR A 661 -7.08 19.15 18.61
N ILE A 662 -6.09 19.01 17.72
CA ILE A 662 -6.07 19.63 16.39
C ILE A 662 -5.87 18.53 15.36
N THR A 663 -6.82 18.42 14.42
CA THR A 663 -6.90 17.32 13.48
C THR A 663 -7.58 17.79 12.19
N PRO A 664 -7.26 17.24 11.02
CA PRO A 664 -8.10 17.40 9.84
C PRO A 664 -9.51 16.92 10.12
N CYS A 665 -10.49 17.52 9.45
CA CYS A 665 -11.75 16.85 9.19
C CYS A 665 -11.46 15.43 8.64
N PRO A 666 -12.29 14.43 8.96
CA PRO A 666 -12.13 13.09 8.40
C PRO A 666 -11.87 13.12 6.88
N ASN A 667 -10.79 12.48 6.43
CA ASN A 667 -10.34 12.43 5.04
C ASN A 667 -9.84 13.74 4.41
N ALA A 668 -9.69 14.83 5.17
CA ALA A 668 -9.12 16.07 4.66
C ALA A 668 -7.59 15.99 4.60
N ASP A 669 -7.02 16.30 3.44
CA ASP A 669 -5.58 16.53 3.30
C ASP A 669 -5.26 17.96 3.74
N VAL A 670 -4.41 18.08 4.77
CA VAL A 670 -4.04 19.36 5.37
C VAL A 670 -2.53 19.48 5.43
N LYS A 671 -2.03 20.61 4.93
CA LYS A 671 -0.61 21.00 4.97
C LYS A 671 -0.47 22.39 5.54
N PHE A 672 0.35 22.56 6.56
CA PHE A 672 0.88 23.86 6.95
C PHE A 672 2.18 24.08 6.19
N ASP A 673 2.20 25.10 5.35
CA ASP A 673 3.34 25.46 4.51
C ASP A 673 3.93 26.78 5.02
N PHE A 674 5.09 26.68 5.65
CA PHE A 674 5.81 27.79 6.26
C PHE A 674 6.83 28.45 5.32
N SER A 675 6.75 28.19 4.01
CA SER A 675 7.64 28.82 3.00
C SER A 675 7.61 30.35 2.97
N GLY A 676 6.66 30.99 3.67
CA GLY A 676 6.64 32.44 3.90
C GLY A 676 7.59 32.91 5.00
N GLU A 677 8.18 32.02 5.80
CA GLU A 677 9.18 32.33 6.83
C GLU A 677 10.57 32.51 6.23
N ALA A 678 11.35 33.43 6.81
CA ALA A 678 12.78 33.48 6.55
C ALA A 678 13.51 32.37 7.33
N VAL A 679 14.65 31.89 6.84
CA VAL A 679 15.51 30.96 7.59
C VAL A 679 16.10 31.67 8.81
N SER A 680 15.79 31.19 10.02
CA SER A 680 16.25 31.77 11.29
C SER A 680 15.95 30.79 12.43
N GLY A 681 16.85 30.62 13.40
CA GLY A 681 16.66 29.75 14.58
C GLY A 681 15.53 30.14 15.57
N THR A 682 14.66 31.06 15.15
CA THR A 682 13.44 31.48 15.85
C THR A 682 12.18 31.19 15.03
N ASN A 683 12.32 30.89 13.74
CA ASN A 683 11.23 30.74 12.78
C ASN A 683 10.84 29.26 12.66
N ARG A 684 10.35 28.72 13.77
CA ARG A 684 9.86 27.35 13.87
C ARG A 684 8.43 27.29 13.36
N GLY A 685 8.04 26.21 12.68
CA GLY A 685 6.67 26.07 12.19
C GLY A 685 5.66 26.14 13.34
N PHE A 686 5.70 25.14 14.23
CA PHE A 686 4.96 25.15 15.49
C PHE A 686 5.89 25.20 16.69
N VAL A 687 5.56 26.02 17.69
CA VAL A 687 6.08 25.92 19.05
C VAL A 687 4.92 25.48 19.94
N LEU A 688 4.98 24.24 20.44
CA LEU A 688 3.99 23.68 21.35
C LEU A 688 4.54 23.68 22.78
N ASP A 689 4.39 24.81 23.47
CA ASP A 689 4.80 24.99 24.87
C ASP A 689 3.66 24.59 25.84
N GLY A 690 2.41 24.63 25.38
CA GLY A 690 1.25 24.10 26.10
C GLY A 690 1.30 22.59 26.32
N SER A 691 0.71 22.13 27.44
CA SER A 691 0.61 20.71 27.80
C SER A 691 -0.74 20.09 27.42
N TYR A 692 -0.81 18.76 27.32
CA TYR A 692 -2.03 18.00 27.00
C TYR A 692 -2.71 18.41 25.68
N TRP A 693 -1.93 18.56 24.63
CA TRP A 693 -2.40 18.67 23.25
C TRP A 693 -2.33 17.34 22.51
N HIS A 694 -3.24 17.14 21.57
CA HIS A 694 -3.22 16.02 20.62
C HIS A 694 -3.20 16.57 19.20
N PHE A 695 -2.04 16.47 18.54
CA PHE A 695 -1.89 16.80 17.13
C PHE A 695 -2.04 15.52 16.33
N TYR A 696 -2.94 15.49 15.35
CA TYR A 696 -3.25 14.28 14.61
C TYR A 696 -3.37 14.51 13.10
N GLY A 697 -2.60 13.78 12.29
CA GLY A 697 -2.96 13.46 10.90
C GLY A 697 -2.71 14.52 9.83
N PHE A 698 -1.83 15.50 10.03
CA PHE A 698 -1.52 16.53 9.01
C PHE A 698 -0.03 16.77 8.80
N GLU A 699 0.31 17.52 7.73
CA GLU A 699 1.67 17.85 7.34
C GLU A 699 2.11 19.23 7.86
N ILE A 700 3.35 19.33 8.37
CA ILE A 700 4.07 20.57 8.63
C ILE A 700 5.31 20.59 7.74
N ALA A 701 5.40 21.60 6.89
CA ALA A 701 6.46 21.67 5.90
C ALA A 701 7.06 23.06 5.72
N ASN A 702 8.31 23.07 5.25
CA ASN A 702 9.05 24.26 4.83
C ASN A 702 9.22 25.34 5.91
N ALA A 703 9.29 24.99 7.20
CA ALA A 703 9.59 25.95 8.26
C ALA A 703 11.00 26.54 8.11
N GLY A 704 11.17 27.78 8.56
CA GLY A 704 12.47 28.48 8.54
C GLY A 704 13.50 27.96 9.56
N ASP A 705 13.09 27.02 10.40
CA ASP A 705 13.82 26.31 11.45
C ASP A 705 13.15 24.92 11.61
N ASN A 706 13.06 24.38 12.84
CA ASN A 706 12.36 23.14 13.11
C ASN A 706 10.90 23.19 12.64
N GLY A 707 10.38 22.08 12.11
CA GLY A 707 8.95 21.97 11.79
C GLY A 707 8.09 22.12 13.05
N MET A 708 8.46 21.42 14.12
CA MET A 708 7.87 21.58 15.45
C MET A 708 8.93 21.60 16.54
N LEU A 709 8.86 22.58 17.43
CA LEU A 709 9.47 22.52 18.76
C LEU A 709 8.39 22.13 19.77
N LEU A 710 8.51 20.93 20.33
CA LEU A 710 7.67 20.39 21.38
C LEU A 710 8.30 20.70 22.74
N SER A 711 7.70 21.65 23.47
CA SER A 711 8.24 22.19 24.72
C SER A 711 7.36 21.98 25.94
N GLY A 712 6.08 21.66 25.75
CA GLY A 712 5.16 21.30 26.82
C GLY A 712 5.21 19.82 27.22
N ASP A 713 4.39 19.46 28.21
CA ASP A 713 4.34 18.12 28.79
C ASP A 713 3.09 17.35 28.37
N ASN A 714 3.17 16.02 28.46
CA ASN A 714 2.03 15.11 28.31
C ASN A 714 1.26 15.28 27.00
N ASN A 715 1.92 15.69 25.91
CA ASN A 715 1.31 15.85 24.60
C ASN A 715 1.33 14.54 23.80
N ILE A 716 0.42 14.43 22.84
CA ILE A 716 0.36 13.35 21.86
C ILE A 716 0.54 13.97 20.47
N ILE A 717 1.61 13.57 19.78
CA ILE A 717 1.85 13.94 18.38
C ILE A 717 1.71 12.65 17.58
N GLU A 718 0.66 12.55 16.78
CA GLU A 718 0.26 11.29 16.17
C GLU A 718 -0.02 11.42 14.67
N MET A 719 0.45 10.47 13.86
CA MET A 719 0.18 10.45 12.41
C MET A 719 0.58 11.73 11.67
N MET A 720 1.54 12.49 12.21
CA MET A 720 2.04 13.73 11.60
C MET A 720 3.11 13.45 10.55
N LEU A 721 3.20 14.31 9.53
CA LEU A 721 4.29 14.36 8.56
C LEU A 721 5.08 15.67 8.71
N PHE A 722 6.39 15.57 8.90
CA PHE A 722 7.32 16.71 8.88
C PHE A 722 8.18 16.62 7.62
N ASP A 723 8.07 17.60 6.72
CA ASP A 723 8.72 17.52 5.39
C ASP A 723 9.44 18.82 5.01
N GLY A 724 10.72 18.73 4.64
CA GLY A 724 11.44 19.84 4.01
C GLY A 724 11.66 21.08 4.89
N ASN A 725 11.72 20.93 6.21
CA ASN A 725 11.99 22.05 7.12
C ASN A 725 13.49 22.40 7.12
N GLN A 726 13.81 23.66 7.43
CA GLN A 726 15.20 24.19 7.39
C GLN A 726 16.02 23.86 8.65
N ASP A 727 15.47 23.04 9.54
CA ASP A 727 16.13 22.34 10.66
C ASP A 727 15.29 21.08 10.97
N THR A 728 15.49 20.43 12.10
CA THR A 728 14.86 19.18 12.51
C THR A 728 13.35 19.18 12.34
N GLY A 729 12.78 18.09 11.79
CA GLY A 729 11.33 17.97 11.60
C GLY A 729 10.53 18.18 12.89
N LEU A 730 10.84 17.42 13.95
CA LEU A 730 10.31 17.65 15.31
C LEU A 730 11.42 17.54 16.36
N GLN A 731 11.56 18.58 17.18
CA GLN A 731 12.49 18.64 18.30
C GLN A 731 11.75 18.75 19.63
N ILE A 732 12.09 17.90 20.60
CA ILE A 732 11.69 18.02 22.00
C ILE A 732 12.79 18.77 22.76
N SER A 733 12.47 19.97 23.24
CA SER A 733 13.38 20.86 23.99
C SER A 733 12.58 21.94 24.70
N ARG A 734 13.07 22.47 25.83
CA ARG A 734 12.45 23.65 26.47
C ARG A 734 12.39 24.84 25.51
N TYR A 735 11.29 25.57 25.53
CA TYR A 735 11.18 26.89 24.90
C TYR A 735 11.56 28.00 25.90
N ASN A 736 11.06 27.89 27.14
CA ASN A 736 11.36 28.84 28.21
C ASN A 736 12.82 28.74 28.68
N GLY A 737 13.63 29.72 28.28
CA GLY A 737 15.06 29.79 28.62
C GLY A 737 15.35 29.89 30.13
N SER A 738 14.37 30.24 30.96
CA SER A 738 14.50 30.32 32.42
C SER A 738 14.48 28.94 33.10
N TYR A 739 14.08 27.87 32.40
CA TYR A 739 13.96 26.52 32.96
C TYR A 739 15.28 25.78 33.01
N THR A 740 15.97 25.84 34.14
CA THR A 740 17.34 25.34 34.28
C THR A 740 17.47 23.89 34.79
N SER A 741 16.36 23.18 34.99
CA SER A 741 16.37 21.80 35.54
C SER A 741 15.52 20.83 34.74
N VAL A 742 15.92 19.54 34.73
CA VAL A 742 15.25 18.45 33.98
C VAL A 742 13.77 18.33 34.30
N SER A 743 13.36 18.58 35.54
CA SER A 743 11.94 18.53 35.97
C SER A 743 11.08 19.66 35.39
N GLN A 744 11.70 20.68 34.78
CA GLN A 744 11.02 21.78 34.11
C GLN A 744 11.10 21.64 32.58
N TRP A 745 11.66 20.56 32.07
CA TRP A 745 11.81 20.32 30.63
C TRP A 745 10.66 19.43 30.13
N PRO A 746 10.30 19.53 28.83
CA PRO A 746 9.20 18.77 28.24
C PRO A 746 9.32 17.28 28.55
N SER A 747 8.29 16.74 29.20
CA SER A 747 8.25 15.39 29.75
C SER A 747 6.97 14.65 29.34
N ASN A 748 7.04 13.32 29.34
CA ASN A 748 5.89 12.43 29.13
C ASN A 748 5.16 12.64 27.81
N ASN A 749 5.84 13.14 26.77
CA ASN A 749 5.24 13.28 25.45
C ASN A 749 5.29 11.95 24.69
N LEU A 750 4.23 11.67 23.93
CA LEU A 750 4.13 10.53 23.03
C LEU A 750 4.15 11.02 21.57
N VAL A 751 5.23 10.70 20.86
CA VAL A 751 5.33 10.88 19.41
C VAL A 751 5.07 9.53 18.76
N LYS A 752 3.90 9.36 18.15
CA LYS A 752 3.39 8.07 17.70
C LYS A 752 3.09 8.08 16.21
N ASN A 753 3.61 7.10 15.48
CA ASN A 753 3.29 6.92 14.06
C ASN A 753 3.54 8.17 13.19
N CYS A 754 4.52 9.00 13.57
CA CYS A 754 4.93 10.17 12.79
C CYS A 754 5.96 9.81 11.72
N THR A 755 6.03 10.58 10.66
CA THR A 755 7.10 10.51 9.66
C THR A 755 7.83 11.84 9.57
N SER A 756 9.16 11.81 9.46
CA SER A 756 9.97 13.00 9.24
C SER A 756 10.96 12.78 8.10
N ARG A 757 10.94 13.64 7.08
CA ARG A 757 11.76 13.47 5.88
C ARG A 757 12.24 14.78 5.26
N ASN A 758 13.31 14.69 4.47
CA ASN A 758 13.81 15.78 3.62
C ASN A 758 14.13 17.08 4.37
N ASN A 759 14.19 17.07 5.70
CA ASN A 759 14.59 18.24 6.46
C ASN A 759 16.07 18.53 6.21
N CYS A 760 16.40 19.80 5.96
CA CYS A 760 17.71 20.19 5.50
C CYS A 760 18.01 21.65 5.85
N ASP A 761 18.98 21.86 6.75
CA ASP A 761 19.54 23.18 7.03
C ASP A 761 20.52 23.56 5.91
N ASP A 762 20.04 24.22 4.86
CA ASP A 762 20.83 24.53 3.65
C ASP A 762 22.19 25.24 3.91
N ALA A 763 22.34 25.89 5.07
CA ALA A 763 23.58 26.58 5.44
C ALA A 763 24.74 25.62 5.75
N THR A 764 24.46 24.51 6.44
CA THR A 764 25.50 23.58 6.93
C THR A 764 25.21 22.13 6.58
N MET A 765 23.93 21.75 6.50
CA MET A 765 23.44 20.39 6.30
C MET A 765 23.86 19.44 7.43
N GLU A 766 24.11 19.98 8.62
CA GLU A 766 24.66 19.28 9.79
C GLU A 766 23.74 19.34 11.02
N ASN A 767 22.54 19.94 10.91
CA ASN A 767 21.66 20.15 12.06
C ASN A 767 20.26 19.58 11.88
N ALA A 768 19.79 19.44 10.64
CA ALA A 768 18.42 19.02 10.37
C ALA A 768 18.25 17.50 10.50
N ASP A 769 17.77 17.09 11.67
CA ASP A 769 17.39 15.71 11.94
C ASP A 769 15.97 15.39 11.46
N GLY A 770 15.63 14.10 11.44
CA GLY A 770 14.23 13.68 11.37
C GLY A 770 13.50 14.03 12.66
N PHE A 771 13.95 13.45 13.76
CA PHE A 771 13.42 13.69 15.10
C PHE A 771 14.56 13.97 16.08
N ALA A 772 14.33 14.87 17.03
CA ALA A 772 15.28 15.12 18.10
C ALA A 772 14.59 15.19 19.46
N ALA A 773 15.24 14.65 20.48
CA ALA A 773 14.89 14.86 21.88
C ALA A 773 16.19 15.14 22.62
N LYS A 774 16.64 16.38 22.50
CA LYS A 774 18.02 16.80 22.77
C LYS A 774 18.09 18.04 23.64
N LEU A 775 19.28 18.35 24.14
CA LEU A 775 19.65 19.52 24.95
C LEU A 775 18.93 19.62 26.30
N THR A 776 17.64 19.94 26.27
CA THR A 776 16.82 20.28 27.44
C THR A 776 15.48 19.56 27.34
N CYS A 777 15.57 18.23 27.33
CA CYS A 777 14.46 17.29 27.22
C CYS A 777 14.27 16.58 28.56
N GLY A 778 13.04 16.55 29.06
CA GLY A 778 12.68 15.93 30.33
C GLY A 778 12.46 14.43 30.24
N GLU A 779 11.90 13.84 31.29
CA GLU A 779 11.73 12.39 31.43
C GLU A 779 10.51 11.85 30.68
N GLY A 780 10.52 10.55 30.35
CA GLY A 780 9.32 9.83 29.92
C GLY A 780 8.87 10.11 28.49
N ASN A 781 9.67 10.78 27.67
CA ASN A 781 9.36 11.01 26.27
C ASN A 781 9.52 9.71 25.44
N VAL A 782 8.52 9.39 24.63
CA VAL A 782 8.45 8.15 23.86
C VAL A 782 8.24 8.45 22.38
N PHE A 783 9.07 7.85 21.53
CA PHE A 783 8.82 7.69 20.11
C PHE A 783 8.37 6.25 19.85
N ASP A 784 7.18 6.07 19.27
CA ASP A 784 6.60 4.75 18.99
C ASP A 784 6.10 4.67 17.54
N GLY A 785 6.66 3.77 16.72
CA GLY A 785 6.17 3.55 15.35
C GLY A 785 6.53 4.66 14.34
N CYS A 786 7.54 5.46 14.65
CA CYS A 786 7.94 6.60 13.84
C CYS A 786 8.93 6.21 12.72
N ILE A 787 8.95 6.98 11.63
CA ILE A 787 9.81 6.76 10.46
C ILE A 787 10.60 8.03 10.15
N ALA A 788 11.93 7.97 10.13
CA ALA A 788 12.79 9.09 9.71
C ALA A 788 13.65 8.70 8.51
N TYR A 789 13.57 9.48 7.43
CA TYR A 789 14.38 9.19 6.25
C TYR A 789 14.77 10.41 5.43
N CYS A 790 15.92 10.29 4.79
CA CYS A 790 16.44 11.34 3.90
C CYS A 790 16.49 12.73 4.55
N ASN A 791 16.85 12.82 5.84
CA ASN A 791 17.18 14.09 6.50
C ASN A 791 18.67 14.39 6.30
N SER A 792 19.06 15.66 6.26
CA SER A 792 20.44 16.03 5.90
C SER A 792 21.46 15.63 6.96
N ASP A 793 21.09 15.58 8.25
CA ASP A 793 21.94 15.09 9.33
C ASP A 793 21.56 13.66 9.78
N ASP A 794 20.81 13.50 10.89
CA ASP A 794 20.41 12.17 11.38
C ASP A 794 18.92 11.87 11.23
N GLY A 795 18.56 10.60 11.38
CA GLY A 795 17.16 10.23 11.60
C GLY A 795 16.68 10.58 13.02
N TRP A 796 17.51 10.31 14.03
CA TRP A 796 17.26 10.65 15.43
C TRP A 796 18.50 11.26 16.08
N ASP A 797 18.32 12.34 16.84
CA ASP A 797 19.35 12.94 17.68
C ASP A 797 18.91 13.16 19.14
N LEU A 798 19.63 12.53 20.07
CA LEU A 798 19.45 12.66 21.53
C LEU A 798 20.59 13.45 22.20
N TYR A 799 21.29 14.32 21.47
CA TYR A 799 22.47 15.07 21.94
C TYR A 799 22.25 15.77 23.30
N ALA A 800 23.25 15.69 24.18
CA ALA A 800 23.21 16.27 25.53
C ALA A 800 24.57 16.89 25.86
N LYS A 801 24.58 18.19 26.19
CA LYS A 801 25.81 18.95 26.38
C LYS A 801 26.11 19.24 27.85
N THR A 802 27.39 19.46 28.14
CA THR A 802 27.87 19.62 29.52
C THR A 802 27.22 20.82 30.21
N GLU A 803 26.91 21.88 29.48
CA GLU A 803 26.33 23.12 30.02
C GLU A 803 24.93 22.92 30.59
N THR A 804 24.14 22.01 30.02
CA THR A 804 22.79 21.71 30.50
C THR A 804 22.74 20.42 31.33
N GLY A 805 23.73 19.56 31.19
CA GLY A 805 23.78 18.27 31.88
C GLY A 805 22.92 17.20 31.20
N PRO A 806 22.68 16.06 31.88
CA PRO A 806 21.90 14.96 31.32
C PRO A 806 20.48 15.38 30.96
N ILE A 807 19.98 14.86 29.84
CA ILE A 807 18.55 14.89 29.51
C ILE A 807 17.83 13.70 30.15
N GLY A 808 16.50 13.76 30.21
CA GLY A 808 15.69 12.64 30.67
C GLY A 808 15.77 11.42 29.74
N VAL A 809 15.38 10.27 30.28
CA VAL A 809 15.36 9.01 29.54
C VAL A 809 14.33 9.09 28.43
N VAL A 810 14.80 8.78 27.22
CA VAL A 810 13.98 8.70 26.01
C VAL A 810 13.85 7.24 25.62
N THR A 811 12.62 6.83 25.31
CA THR A 811 12.32 5.51 24.76
C THR A 811 12.02 5.65 23.27
N ILE A 812 12.80 4.98 22.43
CA ILE A 812 12.55 4.86 20.99
C ILE A 812 12.15 3.42 20.74
N LYS A 813 10.93 3.18 20.27
CA LYS A 813 10.47 1.83 20.00
C LYS A 813 9.67 1.70 18.73
N ASN A 814 9.74 0.53 18.10
CA ASN A 814 9.07 0.26 16.84
C ASN A 814 9.42 1.27 15.72
N CYS A 815 10.58 1.92 15.78
CA CYS A 815 10.94 3.01 14.85
C CYS A 815 11.86 2.56 13.71
N ILE A 816 11.82 3.29 12.59
CA ILE A 816 12.59 2.97 11.38
C ILE A 816 13.37 4.21 10.92
N SER A 817 14.66 4.04 10.67
CA SER A 817 15.57 5.12 10.25
C SER A 817 16.43 4.77 9.05
N PHE A 818 16.36 5.54 7.96
CA PHE A 818 17.13 5.20 6.76
C PHE A 818 17.50 6.35 5.84
N ARG A 819 18.60 6.16 5.09
CA ARG A 819 19.08 7.11 4.08
C ARG A 819 19.24 8.54 4.60
N ASN A 820 19.49 8.73 5.89
CA ASN A 820 19.84 10.03 6.46
C ASN A 820 21.31 10.38 6.16
N GLY A 821 21.63 11.67 6.21
CA GLY A 821 22.88 12.28 5.73
C GLY A 821 22.74 12.98 4.37
N PHE A 822 21.54 12.92 3.77
CA PHE A 822 21.18 13.57 2.51
C PHE A 822 19.67 13.52 2.31
N THR A 823 19.14 14.44 1.50
CA THR A 823 17.75 14.50 1.09
C THR A 823 17.49 13.74 -0.21
N GLU A 824 16.22 13.48 -0.52
CA GLU A 824 15.83 12.80 -1.77
C GLU A 824 16.19 13.61 -3.02
N ASN A 825 16.23 14.94 -2.93
CA ASN A 825 16.69 15.82 -4.01
C ASN A 825 18.22 15.95 -4.09
N GLY A 826 18.95 15.21 -3.25
CA GLY A 826 20.40 15.10 -3.31
C GLY A 826 21.17 16.22 -2.62
N LYS A 827 20.53 17.06 -1.79
CA LYS A 827 21.23 17.94 -0.86
C LYS A 827 21.84 17.10 0.27
N GLY A 828 22.99 17.50 0.80
CA GLY A 828 23.74 16.74 1.82
C GLY A 828 25.02 16.11 1.26
N TYR A 829 25.41 14.92 1.78
CA TYR A 829 26.67 14.21 1.48
C TYR A 829 27.96 14.89 1.97
N GLY A 830 27.86 15.97 2.75
CA GLY A 830 28.97 16.77 3.29
C GLY A 830 29.63 16.21 4.56
N ASP A 831 29.95 17.09 5.50
CA ASP A 831 30.54 16.76 6.81
C ASP A 831 29.50 16.33 7.86
N CYS A 832 28.24 16.19 7.45
CA CYS A 832 27.15 15.70 8.28
C CYS A 832 27.43 14.34 8.94
N ASP A 833 26.76 14.14 10.07
CA ASP A 833 26.91 13.00 10.94
C ASP A 833 26.17 11.77 10.39
N GLY A 834 25.06 11.94 9.69
CA GLY A 834 24.51 10.93 8.77
C GLY A 834 24.08 9.62 9.42
N ASN A 835 23.61 9.64 10.68
CA ASN A 835 23.29 8.45 11.45
C ASN A 835 21.79 8.10 11.38
N GLY A 836 21.49 6.81 11.53
CA GLY A 836 20.11 6.35 11.74
C GLY A 836 19.59 6.80 13.10
N PHE A 837 20.27 6.37 14.16
CA PHE A 837 19.95 6.72 15.55
C PHE A 837 21.21 7.20 16.29
N LYS A 838 21.27 8.50 16.59
CA LYS A 838 22.29 9.14 17.42
C LYS A 838 21.80 9.22 18.87
N LEU A 839 22.29 8.29 19.69
CA LEU A 839 21.73 7.96 21.01
C LEU A 839 22.40 8.73 22.17
N GLY A 840 22.75 9.98 21.89
CA GLY A 840 23.25 10.98 22.84
C GLY A 840 24.72 11.33 22.66
N GLY A 841 25.13 12.56 22.97
CA GLY A 841 26.52 12.96 22.75
C GLY A 841 26.89 14.33 23.29
N GLY A 842 28.16 14.51 23.66
CA GLY A 842 28.68 15.61 24.48
C GLY A 842 29.45 15.14 25.72
N GLY A 843 29.66 13.83 25.88
CA GLY A 843 30.28 13.23 27.07
C GLY A 843 29.33 13.13 28.27
N VAL A 844 28.04 13.43 28.06
CA VAL A 844 27.01 13.48 29.10
C VAL A 844 26.15 12.23 29.02
N GLY A 845 25.98 11.56 30.15
CA GLY A 845 25.39 10.24 30.22
C GLY A 845 23.89 10.24 30.50
N THR A 846 23.09 9.66 29.60
CA THR A 846 21.67 9.34 29.82
C THR A 846 21.35 7.93 29.36
N ARG A 847 20.55 7.19 30.15
CA ARG A 847 20.29 5.76 29.95
C ARG A 847 19.07 5.49 29.04
N HIS A 848 19.18 5.89 27.78
CA HIS A 848 18.10 5.73 26.78
C HIS A 848 17.75 4.26 26.48
N ILE A 849 16.54 4.05 25.97
CA ILE A 849 16.00 2.73 25.62
C ILE A 849 15.68 2.71 24.12
N VAL A 850 16.15 1.68 23.42
CA VAL A 850 15.88 1.45 21.99
C VAL A 850 15.34 0.03 21.81
N GLU A 851 14.10 -0.12 21.37
CA GLU A 851 13.46 -1.43 21.24
C GLU A 851 12.79 -1.62 19.88
N ASN A 852 13.01 -2.77 19.25
CA ASN A 852 12.31 -3.16 18.04
C ASN A 852 12.51 -2.15 16.88
N CYS A 853 13.74 -1.70 16.66
CA CYS A 853 14.06 -0.65 15.67
C CYS A 853 14.84 -1.18 14.47
N LEU A 854 14.62 -0.55 13.31
CA LEU A 854 15.31 -0.85 12.06
C LEU A 854 16.12 0.36 11.58
N ALA A 855 17.41 0.18 11.30
CA ALA A 855 18.27 1.18 10.66
C ALA A 855 18.88 0.66 9.36
N PHE A 856 18.76 1.37 8.23
CA PHE A 856 19.41 0.94 7.00
C PHE A 856 19.86 2.06 6.07
N GLU A 857 20.93 1.81 5.31
CA GLU A 857 21.42 2.72 4.27
C GLU A 857 21.66 4.17 4.72
N ASN A 858 21.85 4.42 6.02
CA ASN A 858 22.26 5.74 6.50
C ASN A 858 23.71 6.02 6.06
N LEU A 859 24.02 7.29 5.79
CA LEU A 859 25.33 7.70 5.26
C LEU A 859 26.48 7.19 6.14
N ASN A 860 26.31 7.18 7.47
CA ASN A 860 27.30 6.77 8.44
C ASN A 860 26.83 5.61 9.34
N CYS A 861 26.38 5.85 10.58
CA CYS A 861 26.04 4.73 11.47
C CYS A 861 24.57 4.32 11.32
N GLY A 862 24.26 3.04 11.56
CA GLY A 862 22.87 2.65 11.84
C GLY A 862 22.48 3.13 13.23
N PHE A 863 23.24 2.68 14.23
CA PHE A 863 23.11 3.10 15.64
C PHE A 863 24.47 3.55 16.18
N THR A 864 24.48 4.68 16.89
CA THR A 864 25.69 5.22 17.53
C THR A 864 25.36 5.73 18.92
N ASP A 865 26.18 5.39 19.92
CA ASP A 865 26.07 5.99 21.25
C ASP A 865 26.58 7.44 21.29
N ASN A 866 27.16 7.93 20.21
CA ASN A 866 27.70 9.28 20.02
C ASN A 866 28.40 9.96 21.24
N ASN A 867 29.19 9.21 22.01
CA ASN A 867 29.84 9.68 23.26
C ASN A 867 28.89 9.89 24.45
N ASN A 868 27.77 9.19 24.51
CA ASN A 868 26.97 8.99 25.70
C ASN A 868 27.61 7.90 26.59
N PRO A 869 28.27 8.26 27.71
CA PRO A 869 28.94 7.28 28.57
C PRO A 869 27.97 6.34 29.29
N LYS A 870 26.66 6.62 29.27
CA LYS A 870 25.62 5.89 30.01
C LYS A 870 24.53 5.34 29.10
N PHE A 871 24.80 5.12 27.81
CA PHE A 871 23.84 4.47 26.92
C PHE A 871 23.26 3.21 27.59
N GLY A 872 21.94 3.04 27.45
CA GLY A 872 21.17 2.06 28.20
C GLY A 872 20.97 0.75 27.45
N ASP A 873 19.73 0.52 27.04
CA ASP A 873 19.25 -0.80 26.65
C ASP A 873 18.84 -0.81 25.18
N MET A 874 19.34 -1.79 24.43
CA MET A 874 19.01 -2.01 23.02
C MET A 874 18.49 -3.43 22.82
N LYS A 875 17.27 -3.55 22.33
CA LYS A 875 16.59 -4.84 22.21
C LYS A 875 15.90 -4.99 20.85
N ASN A 876 16.00 -6.16 20.24
CA ASN A 876 15.31 -6.49 18.98
C ASN A 876 15.61 -5.46 17.86
N CYS A 877 16.87 -5.04 17.72
CA CYS A 877 17.24 -4.04 16.70
C CYS A 877 17.90 -4.70 15.50
N THR A 878 17.58 -4.23 14.30
CA THR A 878 18.25 -4.62 13.06
C THR A 878 18.95 -3.44 12.43
N ALA A 879 20.21 -3.64 12.03
CA ALA A 879 20.93 -2.72 11.18
C ALA A 879 21.36 -3.41 9.89
N TYR A 880 21.01 -2.81 8.75
CA TYR A 880 21.29 -3.36 7.43
C TYR A 880 21.96 -2.31 6.53
N ASN A 881 23.15 -2.62 6.01
CA ASN A 881 23.81 -1.79 4.99
C ASN A 881 23.97 -0.29 5.33
N ASN A 882 24.22 0.07 6.59
CA ASN A 882 24.58 1.45 6.93
C ASN A 882 26.05 1.72 6.60
N GLY A 883 26.45 2.99 6.57
CA GLY A 883 27.83 3.41 6.26
C GLY A 883 28.05 3.59 4.77
N ILE A 884 26.99 3.93 4.03
CA ILE A 884 27.02 4.08 2.57
C ILE A 884 27.83 5.30 2.11
N GLY A 885 28.23 6.18 3.01
CA GLY A 885 29.13 7.31 2.73
C GLY A 885 30.59 6.92 2.59
N GLY A 886 30.96 5.65 2.81
CA GLY A 886 32.32 5.16 2.57
C GLY A 886 33.37 5.63 3.59
N LYS A 887 32.98 6.38 4.63
CA LYS A 887 33.89 6.94 5.66
C LYS A 887 34.36 5.92 6.72
N GLY A 888 34.06 4.63 6.54
CA GLY A 888 34.47 3.56 7.48
C GLY A 888 33.64 3.53 8.76
N LYS A 889 32.37 3.95 8.68
CA LYS A 889 31.36 3.78 9.73
C LYS A 889 30.67 2.42 9.57
N ALA A 890 29.98 1.96 10.61
CA ALA A 890 29.40 0.62 10.67
C ALA A 890 27.93 0.66 11.07
N ASN A 891 27.27 -0.50 10.97
CA ASN A 891 25.91 -0.69 11.43
C ASN A 891 25.74 -0.27 12.91
N TYR A 892 26.67 -0.70 13.79
CA TYR A 892 26.66 -0.34 15.20
C TYR A 892 28.00 0.26 15.67
N MET A 893 27.94 1.45 16.28
CA MET A 893 29.05 2.15 16.91
C MET A 893 28.68 2.53 18.35
N VAL A 894 28.52 1.53 19.21
CA VAL A 894 27.99 1.65 20.58
C VAL A 894 29.03 1.15 21.61
N TYR A 895 30.18 1.82 21.67
CA TYR A 895 31.39 1.36 22.40
C TYR A 895 32.03 2.40 23.34
N ARG A 896 31.47 3.60 23.38
CA ARG A 896 31.89 4.73 24.19
C ARG A 896 31.04 4.88 25.45
N CYS A 897 30.01 4.05 25.59
CA CYS A 897 29.29 3.81 26.83
C CYS A 897 30.05 2.89 27.78
N ASP A 898 29.60 2.85 29.04
CA ASP A 898 30.13 1.95 30.04
C ASP A 898 29.60 0.51 29.92
N THR A 899 30.12 -0.40 30.75
CA THR A 899 29.80 -1.83 30.69
C THR A 899 28.38 -2.18 31.13
N SER A 900 27.57 -1.21 31.57
CA SER A 900 26.19 -1.44 31.99
C SER A 900 25.19 -1.42 30.83
N ALA A 901 25.60 -1.01 29.63
CA ALA A 901 24.75 -1.08 28.44
C ALA A 901 24.34 -2.53 28.15
N THR A 902 23.11 -2.73 27.67
CA THR A 902 22.61 -4.08 27.32
C THR A 902 22.22 -4.17 25.85
N PHE A 903 22.58 -5.29 25.23
CA PHE A 903 22.27 -5.62 23.85
C PHE A 903 21.61 -6.99 23.81
N ASN A 904 20.33 -7.05 23.46
CA ASN A 904 19.59 -8.30 23.40
C ASN A 904 18.92 -8.46 22.05
N SER A 905 19.10 -9.60 21.39
CA SER A 905 18.42 -9.86 20.12
C SER A 905 18.71 -8.81 19.05
N VAL A 906 19.94 -8.27 18.99
CA VAL A 906 20.33 -7.34 17.90
C VAL A 906 20.92 -8.11 16.73
N ILE A 907 20.72 -7.61 15.52
CA ILE A 907 21.29 -8.19 14.29
C ILE A 907 21.94 -7.11 13.43
N SER A 908 23.14 -7.42 12.96
CA SER A 908 23.87 -6.67 11.95
C SER A 908 23.96 -7.50 10.68
N TYR A 909 23.62 -6.90 9.55
CA TYR A 909 23.81 -7.52 8.25
C TYR A 909 24.32 -6.53 7.20
N ILE A 910 25.25 -6.99 6.38
CA ILE A 910 25.92 -6.22 5.34
C ILE A 910 25.95 -7.06 4.07
N ASN A 911 25.32 -6.53 3.02
CA ASN A 911 25.40 -7.01 1.66
C ASN A 911 25.65 -5.81 0.73
N THR A 912 26.91 -5.54 0.42
CA THR A 912 27.31 -4.40 -0.41
C THR A 912 26.83 -4.48 -1.87
N GLY A 913 26.41 -5.67 -2.33
CA GLY A 913 25.78 -5.85 -3.64
C GLY A 913 24.31 -5.44 -3.67
N ARG A 914 23.70 -5.19 -2.51
CA ARG A 914 22.29 -4.80 -2.34
C ARG A 914 22.14 -3.48 -1.60
N VAL A 915 22.90 -2.47 -2.05
CA VAL A 915 22.74 -1.09 -1.62
C VAL A 915 21.93 -0.35 -2.67
N SER A 916 20.91 0.39 -2.23
CA SER A 916 20.10 1.23 -3.10
C SER A 916 20.98 2.21 -3.86
N LYS A 917 20.63 2.46 -5.13
CA LYS A 917 21.35 3.44 -5.94
C LYS A 917 21.10 4.85 -5.37
N THR A 918 22.13 5.40 -4.76
CA THR A 918 22.20 6.79 -4.28
C THR A 918 23.45 7.44 -4.86
N ASN A 919 23.66 8.74 -4.60
CA ASN A 919 24.92 9.41 -4.94
C ASN A 919 26.01 9.21 -3.88
N ALA A 920 25.77 8.36 -2.86
CA ALA A 920 26.75 8.06 -1.82
C ALA A 920 27.91 7.22 -2.38
N ALA A 921 29.07 7.28 -1.71
CA ALA A 921 30.28 6.59 -2.14
C ALA A 921 30.21 5.04 -2.11
N GLY A 922 29.17 4.49 -1.48
CA GLY A 922 29.01 3.06 -1.22
C GLY A 922 29.64 2.63 0.12
N ILE A 923 29.40 1.37 0.49
CA ILE A 923 29.80 0.86 1.80
C ILE A 923 31.28 0.49 1.81
N LYS A 924 32.04 1.15 2.70
CA LYS A 924 33.33 0.64 3.17
C LYS A 924 33.10 -0.23 4.41
N VAL A 925 33.04 -1.55 4.20
CA VAL A 925 32.75 -2.53 5.25
C VAL A 925 33.68 -2.31 6.45
N SER A 926 33.08 -2.09 7.62
CA SER A 926 33.76 -1.76 8.87
C SER A 926 33.19 -2.59 10.02
N ASN A 927 33.99 -2.79 11.06
CA ASN A 927 33.56 -3.60 12.21
C ASN A 927 32.55 -2.83 13.06
N ASP A 928 31.47 -3.52 13.44
CA ASP A 928 30.61 -3.09 14.53
C ASP A 928 31.42 -3.02 15.83
N LYS A 929 31.06 -2.07 16.69
CA LYS A 929 31.73 -1.84 17.96
C LYS A 929 30.71 -1.79 19.09
N PHE A 930 31.00 -2.54 20.15
CA PHE A 930 30.16 -2.66 21.33
C PHE A 930 31.01 -2.61 22.61
N VAL A 931 30.49 -1.97 23.65
CA VAL A 931 30.90 -2.12 25.06
C VAL A 931 29.63 -2.31 25.88
N GLY A 932 29.57 -3.35 26.71
CA GLY A 932 28.37 -3.69 27.47
C GLY A 932 28.13 -5.20 27.55
N ASN A 933 26.89 -5.60 27.84
CA ASN A 933 26.50 -7.00 27.95
C ASN A 933 25.59 -7.39 26.79
N MET A 934 26.05 -8.33 25.96
CA MET A 934 25.36 -8.78 24.77
C MET A 934 24.83 -10.21 24.93
N SER A 935 23.60 -10.45 24.50
CA SER A 935 22.98 -11.78 24.50
C SER A 935 22.09 -11.97 23.28
N ASN A 936 21.94 -13.21 22.84
CA ASN A 936 21.15 -13.59 21.67
C ASN A 936 21.36 -12.68 20.45
N SER A 937 22.59 -12.26 20.13
CA SER A 937 22.82 -11.19 19.16
C SER A 937 23.89 -11.51 18.11
N VAL A 938 23.69 -11.01 16.89
CA VAL A 938 24.59 -11.18 15.74
C VAL A 938 25.22 -9.84 15.37
N TYR A 939 26.55 -9.80 15.32
CA TYR A 939 27.31 -8.60 14.97
C TYR A 939 28.48 -8.90 14.03
N TYR A 940 28.95 -7.90 13.29
CA TYR A 940 30.05 -8.03 12.33
C TYR A 940 31.36 -7.47 12.89
N ASN A 941 32.42 -8.29 12.93
CA ASN A 941 33.79 -7.87 13.24
C ASN A 941 34.81 -8.71 12.46
N SER A 942 35.12 -8.31 11.22
CA SER A 942 35.85 -9.07 10.20
C SER A 942 35.15 -10.37 9.73
N LYS A 943 34.29 -10.95 10.57
CA LYS A 943 33.36 -12.06 10.34
C LYS A 943 32.09 -11.78 11.15
N TYR A 944 31.02 -12.54 10.91
CA TYR A 944 29.84 -12.50 11.79
C TYR A 944 30.04 -13.40 13.01
N TYR A 945 29.68 -12.89 14.17
CA TYR A 945 29.69 -13.61 15.44
C TYR A 945 28.29 -13.63 16.04
N PHE A 946 27.89 -14.77 16.62
CA PHE A 946 26.65 -14.92 17.36
C PHE A 946 26.95 -15.10 18.86
N ALA A 947 26.70 -14.05 19.64
CA ALA A 947 26.76 -14.08 21.09
C ALA A 947 25.42 -14.64 21.63
N LYS A 948 25.31 -15.96 21.76
CA LYS A 948 24.08 -16.65 22.19
C LYS A 948 23.73 -16.38 23.66
N SER A 949 24.69 -16.60 24.55
CA SER A 949 24.57 -16.35 25.99
C SER A 949 25.04 -14.94 26.34
N ASN A 950 24.72 -14.49 27.56
CA ASN A 950 25.22 -13.22 28.08
C ASN A 950 26.75 -13.16 28.00
N THR A 951 27.26 -12.18 27.27
CA THR A 951 28.66 -12.02 26.89
C THR A 951 29.07 -10.57 27.15
N THR A 952 30.09 -10.37 27.99
CA THR A 952 30.64 -9.02 28.23
C THR A 952 31.49 -8.61 27.04
N MET A 953 31.03 -7.60 26.32
CA MET A 953 31.66 -7.02 25.15
C MET A 953 32.64 -5.93 25.55
N THR A 954 33.84 -5.97 24.96
CA THR A 954 34.80 -4.87 24.96
C THR A 954 34.99 -4.37 23.54
N ASN A 955 35.44 -3.12 23.38
CA ASN A 955 35.64 -2.55 22.05
C ASN A 955 36.63 -3.40 21.23
N GLY A 956 36.17 -3.90 20.08
CA GLY A 956 36.95 -4.77 19.19
C GLY A 956 36.87 -6.26 19.52
N ALA A 957 36.07 -6.66 20.51
CA ALA A 957 35.87 -8.06 20.88
C ALA A 957 35.34 -8.94 19.73
N LYS A 958 35.88 -10.15 19.64
CA LYS A 958 35.52 -11.20 18.67
C LYS A 958 35.05 -12.43 19.44
N LEU A 959 33.85 -12.36 19.99
CA LEU A 959 33.30 -13.29 20.98
C LEU A 959 31.99 -13.88 20.47
N GLY A 960 31.76 -15.17 20.72
CA GLY A 960 30.61 -15.92 20.23
C GLY A 960 30.97 -16.86 19.07
N ASP A 961 29.95 -17.56 18.56
CA ASP A 961 30.11 -18.53 17.48
C ASP A 961 30.30 -17.80 16.15
N VAL A 962 31.29 -18.21 15.36
CA VAL A 962 31.45 -17.69 13.99
C VAL A 962 30.34 -18.26 13.11
N ILE A 963 29.58 -17.38 12.46
CA ILE A 963 28.45 -17.74 11.61
C ILE A 963 28.56 -17.08 10.24
N THR A 964 27.66 -17.41 9.32
CA THR A 964 27.58 -16.80 7.99
C THR A 964 26.11 -16.55 7.64
N PRO A 965 25.49 -15.49 8.19
CA PRO A 965 24.17 -15.05 7.76
C PRO A 965 24.15 -14.80 6.26
N ALA A 966 23.04 -15.13 5.62
CA ALA A 966 22.81 -14.95 4.19
C ALA A 966 21.50 -14.21 3.93
N ASP A 967 21.31 -13.73 2.70
CA ASP A 967 20.08 -13.03 2.30
C ASP A 967 18.81 -13.83 2.64
N GLY A 968 18.86 -15.17 2.52
CA GLY A 968 17.75 -16.07 2.82
C GLY A 968 17.39 -16.20 4.31
N ASP A 969 18.19 -15.62 5.21
CA ASP A 969 17.85 -15.52 6.63
C ASP A 969 16.82 -14.41 6.92
N PHE A 970 16.57 -13.52 5.94
CA PHE A 970 15.62 -12.43 6.03
C PHE A 970 14.41 -12.69 5.14
N MET A 971 13.24 -12.19 5.53
CA MET A 971 12.00 -12.35 4.76
C MET A 971 12.12 -11.70 3.38
N THR A 972 12.70 -10.50 3.34
CA THR A 972 13.08 -9.81 2.10
C THR A 972 14.17 -8.78 2.40
N LEU A 973 15.07 -8.56 1.44
CA LEU A 973 16.03 -7.45 1.47
C LEU A 973 15.79 -6.47 0.32
N ASN A 974 14.62 -6.55 -0.31
CA ASN A 974 14.19 -5.59 -1.31
C ASN A 974 13.51 -4.43 -0.57
N VAL A 975 14.09 -3.24 -0.68
CA VAL A 975 13.49 -1.99 -0.17
C VAL A 975 12.99 -1.14 -1.32
N ALA A 976 11.90 -0.39 -1.09
CA ALA A 976 11.37 0.53 -2.07
C ALA A 976 12.40 1.64 -2.42
N ALA A 977 12.31 2.14 -3.65
CA ALA A 977 13.23 3.16 -4.16
C ALA A 977 13.08 4.50 -3.42
N MET A 978 14.10 5.35 -3.52
CA MET A 978 14.05 6.75 -3.08
C MET A 978 12.91 7.48 -3.81
N GLY A 979 12.18 8.37 -3.13
CA GLY A 979 10.97 9.02 -3.66
C GLY A 979 9.66 8.28 -3.33
N THR A 980 9.72 7.13 -2.64
CA THR A 980 8.51 6.44 -2.15
C THR A 980 7.90 7.22 -0.98
N ASP A 981 6.57 7.37 -0.97
CA ASP A 981 5.87 7.95 0.18
C ASP A 981 5.72 6.92 1.31
N PHE A 982 6.76 6.78 2.13
CA PHE A 982 6.79 5.83 3.23
C PHE A 982 5.81 6.17 4.37
N HIS A 983 5.36 7.43 4.47
CA HIS A 983 4.32 7.80 5.42
C HIS A 983 3.00 7.08 5.11
N LYS A 984 2.67 6.91 3.82
CA LYS A 984 1.46 6.21 3.38
C LYS A 984 1.68 4.71 3.18
N THR A 985 2.82 4.32 2.63
CA THR A 985 3.04 2.93 2.16
C THR A 985 3.53 1.98 3.25
N TRP A 986 4.16 2.48 4.31
CA TRP A 986 4.71 1.66 5.40
C TRP A 986 3.92 1.78 6.70
N ARG A 987 2.61 1.96 6.61
CA ARG A 987 1.71 1.96 7.77
C ARG A 987 0.58 0.93 7.61
N ASN A 988 0.21 0.31 8.72
CA ASN A 988 -1.04 -0.43 8.88
C ASN A 988 -2.22 0.55 9.02
N ALA A 989 -3.45 0.03 9.03
CA ALA A 989 -4.65 0.86 9.19
C ALA A 989 -4.70 1.63 10.53
N ASP A 990 -4.05 1.12 11.57
CA ASP A 990 -3.90 1.78 12.88
C ASP A 990 -2.72 2.77 12.94
N GLY A 991 -2.05 3.00 11.80
CA GLY A 991 -0.88 3.86 11.67
C GLY A 991 0.46 3.21 12.02
N SER A 992 0.46 2.03 12.64
CA SER A 992 1.68 1.34 13.06
C SER A 992 2.55 0.92 11.86
N PRO A 993 3.87 0.79 11.99
CA PRO A 993 4.73 0.46 10.84
C PRO A 993 4.44 -0.90 10.18
N LYS A 994 4.55 -0.93 8.84
CA LYS A 994 4.34 -2.12 8.00
C LYS A 994 5.40 -2.20 6.89
N THR A 995 6.59 -2.68 7.24
CA THR A 995 7.74 -2.78 6.31
C THR A 995 7.64 -3.94 5.31
N GLY A 996 6.60 -4.77 5.39
CA GLY A 996 6.50 -6.01 4.61
C GLY A 996 7.59 -7.05 4.94
N GLY A 997 8.21 -6.96 6.12
CA GLY A 997 9.29 -7.85 6.56
C GLY A 997 10.68 -7.47 6.01
N PHE A 998 10.87 -6.25 5.49
CA PHE A 998 12.17 -5.83 4.98
C PHE A 998 13.29 -5.87 6.04
N ALA A 999 14.33 -6.67 5.82
CA ALA A 999 15.39 -6.95 6.80
C ALA A 999 14.90 -7.55 8.13
N GLU A 1000 13.68 -8.07 8.18
CA GLU A 1000 13.18 -8.88 9.30
C GLU A 1000 13.59 -10.34 9.10
N THR A 1001 14.00 -11.02 10.17
CA THR A 1001 14.45 -12.42 10.07
C THR A 1001 13.31 -13.36 9.70
N ALA A 1002 13.53 -14.26 8.76
CA ALA A 1002 12.52 -15.20 8.28
C ALA A 1002 12.20 -16.28 9.32
N SER A 1003 10.96 -16.75 9.36
CA SER A 1003 10.48 -17.80 10.29
C SER A 1003 11.22 -19.14 10.14
N GLY A 1004 11.79 -19.41 8.97
CA GLY A 1004 12.64 -20.58 8.69
C GLY A 1004 14.12 -20.39 9.04
N SER A 1005 14.56 -19.18 9.37
CA SER A 1005 15.94 -18.90 9.73
C SER A 1005 16.30 -19.39 11.13
N ALA A 1006 17.57 -19.74 11.33
CA ALA A 1006 18.15 -19.95 12.66
C ALA A 1006 18.13 -18.68 13.53
N TYR A 1007 17.93 -17.50 12.92
CA TYR A 1007 17.92 -16.20 13.58
C TYR A 1007 16.49 -15.63 13.77
N LYS A 1008 15.44 -16.41 13.51
CA LYS A 1008 14.02 -15.97 13.53
C LYS A 1008 13.51 -15.26 14.80
N SER A 1009 14.26 -15.30 15.89
CA SER A 1009 13.92 -14.74 17.20
C SER A 1009 14.75 -13.50 17.56
N ILE A 1010 15.55 -12.99 16.63
CA ILE A 1010 16.47 -11.88 16.85
C ILE A 1010 16.32 -10.85 15.74
N GLY A 1011 16.68 -9.60 16.03
CA GLY A 1011 16.36 -8.47 15.19
C GLY A 1011 14.96 -7.92 15.48
N TYR A 1012 14.57 -6.93 14.69
CA TYR A 1012 13.25 -6.31 14.82
C TYR A 1012 12.15 -7.23 14.25
N HIS A 1013 10.94 -7.07 14.77
CA HIS A 1013 9.73 -7.77 14.34
C HIS A 1013 8.55 -6.77 14.24
N MET A 1014 8.19 -6.39 13.02
CA MET A 1014 7.01 -5.55 12.76
C MET A 1014 6.08 -6.16 11.71
N SER A 1015 6.51 -7.16 10.96
CA SER A 1015 5.73 -7.82 9.90
C SER A 1015 4.39 -8.39 10.40
N SER A 1016 4.34 -8.78 11.67
CA SER A 1016 3.15 -9.32 12.34
C SER A 1016 2.34 -8.25 13.08
N GLY A 1017 2.65 -6.97 12.89
CA GLY A 1017 2.12 -5.84 13.65
C GLY A 1017 2.87 -5.61 14.97
N VAL A 1018 2.73 -4.41 15.54
CA VAL A 1018 3.34 -4.03 16.82
C VAL A 1018 2.28 -3.59 17.82
N LYS A 1019 2.51 -3.88 19.10
CA LYS A 1019 1.65 -3.38 20.17
C LYS A 1019 2.05 -1.95 20.52
N GLN A 1020 1.10 -1.04 20.40
CA GLN A 1020 1.26 0.36 20.77
C GLN A 1020 0.22 0.76 21.83
N VAL A 1021 0.52 1.82 22.56
CA VAL A 1021 -0.44 2.39 23.52
C VAL A 1021 -1.60 3.04 22.74
N SER A 1022 -2.83 2.79 23.19
CA SER A 1022 -4.02 3.44 22.64
C SER A 1022 -4.02 4.93 22.97
N THR A 1023 -4.33 5.76 21.99
CA THR A 1023 -4.52 7.21 22.12
C THR A 1023 -6.01 7.55 22.00
N PRO A 1024 -6.46 8.73 22.47
CA PRO A 1024 -7.82 9.19 22.25
C PRO A 1024 -8.16 9.23 20.75
N ASP A 1025 -9.36 8.78 20.37
CA ASP A 1025 -9.83 8.89 18.98
C ASP A 1025 -10.20 10.35 18.67
N PRO A 1026 -9.51 11.02 17.72
CA PRO A 1026 -9.76 12.43 17.37
C PRO A 1026 -11.14 12.67 16.74
N TYR A 1027 -11.90 11.60 16.45
CA TYR A 1027 -13.20 11.68 15.79
C TYR A 1027 -14.38 11.09 16.58
N ALA A 1028 -14.19 10.73 17.86
CA ALA A 1028 -15.28 10.19 18.66
C ALA A 1028 -16.42 11.21 18.90
N ASN A 1029 -17.68 10.79 18.67
CA ASN A 1029 -18.91 11.60 18.78
C ASN A 1029 -19.02 12.38 20.11
N GLY A 1030 -19.11 13.69 19.99
CA GLY A 1030 -19.42 14.64 21.06
C GLY A 1030 -20.91 14.61 21.44
N THR A 1031 -21.29 13.64 22.27
CA THR A 1031 -22.30 13.85 23.32
C THR A 1031 -21.92 13.06 24.56
N SER A 1032 -21.35 13.74 25.55
CA SER A 1032 -21.64 13.54 26.99
C SER A 1032 -20.81 14.49 27.85
N ALA A 1033 -21.49 15.27 28.69
CA ALA A 1033 -20.92 15.71 29.97
C ALA A 1033 -20.72 14.45 30.86
N PRO A 1034 -19.81 14.51 31.85
CA PRO A 1034 -18.84 13.46 32.14
C PRO A 1034 -19.48 12.23 32.79
N VAL A 1035 -19.22 11.02 32.28
CA VAL A 1035 -19.61 9.79 32.97
C VAL A 1035 -18.59 8.67 32.76
N GLN A 1036 -17.86 8.36 33.85
CA GLN A 1036 -17.86 7.05 34.52
C GLN A 1036 -17.86 5.81 33.61
N THR A 1037 -16.70 5.17 33.50
CA THR A 1037 -16.53 3.82 32.98
C THR A 1037 -17.18 2.81 33.94
N THR A 1038 -18.26 2.16 33.52
CA THR A 1038 -18.70 0.88 34.10
C THR A 1038 -18.95 -0.11 32.97
N THR A 1039 -18.12 -1.15 32.93
CA THR A 1039 -18.31 -2.39 32.18
C THR A 1039 -19.38 -3.23 32.87
N THR A 1040 -20.31 -3.79 32.11
CA THR A 1040 -21.25 -4.81 32.61
C THR A 1040 -20.90 -6.15 31.97
N ALA A 1041 -20.39 -7.07 32.79
CA ALA A 1041 -20.39 -8.50 32.50
C ALA A 1041 -21.81 -9.08 32.73
N SER A 1042 -22.16 -10.19 32.07
CA SER A 1042 -22.59 -11.43 32.77
C SER A 1042 -23.38 -12.41 31.90
N ALA A 1043 -23.01 -13.69 31.99
CA ALA A 1043 -23.79 -14.72 32.68
C ALA A 1043 -22.82 -15.88 33.00
N THR A 1044 -22.89 -16.61 34.11
CA THR A 1044 -24.10 -17.24 34.67
C THR A 1044 -23.90 -17.57 36.15
N THR A 1045 -24.89 -17.17 36.97
CA THR A 1045 -25.47 -17.79 38.20
C THR A 1045 -24.53 -18.37 39.28
N THR A 1046 -24.66 -17.95 40.55
CA THR A 1046 -25.83 -18.24 41.39
C THR A 1046 -26.19 -17.09 42.32
N SER A 1047 -27.49 -16.91 42.44
CA SER A 1047 -28.28 -15.89 43.13
C SER A 1047 -28.44 -16.16 44.63
N THR A 1048 -28.30 -15.11 45.45
CA THR A 1048 -29.28 -14.64 46.44
C THR A 1048 -28.75 -13.35 47.07
N THR A 1049 -29.33 -12.18 46.81
CA THR A 1049 -30.61 -11.62 47.31
C THR A 1049 -30.40 -10.83 48.60
N THR A 1050 -30.36 -9.50 48.44
CA THR A 1050 -30.90 -8.41 49.27
C THR A 1050 -30.52 -8.37 50.76
N THR A 1051 -30.20 -7.22 51.34
CA THR A 1051 -31.17 -6.12 51.46
C THR A 1051 -30.46 -4.84 51.89
N ALA A 1052 -31.00 -3.72 51.41
CA ALA A 1052 -30.64 -2.35 51.75
C ALA A 1052 -30.41 -2.12 53.24
N VAL A 1053 -29.49 -1.22 53.59
CA VAL A 1053 -29.62 -0.45 54.83
C VAL A 1053 -29.21 1.01 54.60
N THR A 1054 -30.12 1.86 55.03
CA THR A 1054 -30.09 3.30 55.23
C THR A 1054 -28.89 3.78 56.07
N THR A 1055 -28.47 5.03 55.86
CA THR A 1055 -27.48 5.82 56.61
C THR A 1055 -27.30 5.50 58.10
N THR A 1056 -26.05 5.37 58.61
CA THR A 1056 -25.47 6.16 59.75
C THR A 1056 -24.01 5.79 60.13
N SER A 1057 -23.16 6.83 60.20
CA SER A 1057 -22.07 7.14 61.18
C SER A 1057 -21.15 6.08 61.84
N VAL A 1058 -19.82 6.29 61.63
CA VAL A 1058 -18.59 6.07 62.47
C VAL A 1058 -18.49 4.90 63.46
N ILE A 1059 -17.46 4.05 63.32
CA ILE A 1059 -16.66 3.47 64.43
C ILE A 1059 -15.20 3.24 63.97
N ALA A 1060 -14.23 3.70 64.78
CA ALA A 1060 -12.80 3.39 64.71
C ALA A 1060 -12.47 2.10 65.51
N GLY A 1061 -11.52 1.26 65.06
CA GLY A 1061 -11.10 0.08 65.83
C GLY A 1061 -9.89 -0.75 65.33
N SER A 1062 -8.73 -0.48 65.95
CA SER A 1062 -7.70 -1.43 66.46
C SER A 1062 -6.67 -2.15 65.57
N GLY A 1063 -6.29 -1.61 64.41
CA GLY A 1063 -5.17 -2.18 63.64
C GLY A 1063 -3.84 -1.42 63.79
N VAL A 1064 -2.71 -2.12 63.62
CA VAL A 1064 -1.35 -1.54 63.66
C VAL A 1064 -1.07 -0.85 62.32
N ALA A 1065 -0.71 0.44 62.32
CA ALA A 1065 -0.41 1.16 61.08
C ALA A 1065 0.80 0.53 60.35
N GLY A 1066 0.59 0.09 59.12
CA GLY A 1066 1.54 -0.65 58.29
C GLY A 1066 1.20 -2.13 58.10
N ASP A 1067 0.33 -2.70 58.94
CA ASP A 1067 -0.09 -4.11 58.87
C ASP A 1067 -1.22 -4.27 57.85
N ALA A 1068 -0.84 -4.55 56.60
CA ALA A 1068 -1.75 -4.66 55.47
C ALA A 1068 -2.39 -6.04 55.38
N ASN A 1069 -1.73 -7.07 55.92
CA ASN A 1069 -2.20 -8.45 55.82
C ASN A 1069 -3.06 -8.87 57.04
N GLY A 1070 -2.96 -8.14 58.15
CA GLY A 1070 -3.77 -8.30 59.37
C GLY A 1070 -3.25 -9.35 60.36
N ASP A 1071 -1.97 -9.71 60.28
CA ASP A 1071 -1.36 -10.70 61.18
C ASP A 1071 -0.85 -10.11 62.50
N GLY A 1072 -0.93 -8.79 62.66
CA GLY A 1072 -0.55 -8.05 63.86
C GLY A 1072 0.92 -7.61 63.89
N GLU A 1073 1.72 -7.94 62.87
CA GLU A 1073 3.09 -7.45 62.69
C GLU A 1073 3.19 -6.53 61.47
N VAL A 1074 4.21 -5.67 61.43
CA VAL A 1074 4.51 -4.83 60.26
C VAL A 1074 5.81 -5.35 59.68
N ASP A 1075 5.74 -6.01 58.53
CA ASP A 1075 6.89 -6.67 57.92
C ASP A 1075 6.88 -6.63 56.38
N PHE A 1076 7.73 -7.44 55.75
CA PHE A 1076 7.86 -7.43 54.29
C PHE A 1076 6.64 -8.05 53.58
N GLY A 1077 5.88 -8.90 54.26
CA GLY A 1077 4.62 -9.47 53.78
C GLY A 1077 3.59 -8.39 53.46
N ASP A 1078 3.52 -7.33 54.26
CA ASP A 1078 2.61 -6.20 54.05
C ASP A 1078 2.96 -5.39 52.81
N ILE A 1079 4.26 -5.14 52.61
CA ILE A 1079 4.79 -4.45 51.43
C ILE A 1079 4.46 -5.24 50.17
N VAL A 1080 4.70 -6.56 50.20
CA VAL A 1080 4.45 -7.45 49.07
C VAL A 1080 2.95 -7.53 48.78
N LEU A 1081 2.09 -7.62 49.81
CA LEU A 1081 0.65 -7.65 49.62
C LEU A 1081 0.13 -6.34 49.03
N ILE A 1082 0.61 -5.18 49.48
CA ILE A 1082 0.28 -3.88 48.87
C ILE A 1082 0.70 -3.85 47.40
N MET A 1083 1.97 -4.15 47.10
CA MET A 1083 2.46 -4.12 45.71
C MET A 1083 1.73 -5.15 44.82
N GLN A 1084 1.46 -6.34 45.32
CA GLN A 1084 0.71 -7.37 44.59
C GLN A 1084 -0.75 -6.98 44.39
N SER A 1085 -1.38 -6.34 45.39
CA SER A 1085 -2.75 -5.86 45.28
C SER A 1085 -2.87 -4.68 44.31
N LEU A 1086 -1.82 -3.89 44.12
CA LEU A 1086 -1.81 -2.80 43.13
C LEU A 1086 -1.44 -3.30 41.73
N ALA A 1087 -0.52 -4.26 41.62
CA ALA A 1087 -0.09 -4.82 40.34
C ALA A 1087 -1.10 -5.84 39.77
N ASN A 1088 -1.81 -6.56 40.64
CA ASN A 1088 -2.83 -7.54 40.27
C ASN A 1088 -3.97 -7.62 41.31
N PRO A 1089 -4.79 -6.56 41.41
CA PRO A 1089 -5.89 -6.46 42.39
C PRO A 1089 -6.96 -7.55 42.25
N ASN A 1090 -7.01 -8.22 41.09
CA ASN A 1090 -7.95 -9.29 40.82
C ASN A 1090 -7.55 -10.61 41.51
N LYS A 1091 -6.27 -10.77 41.87
CA LYS A 1091 -5.75 -11.99 42.51
C LYS A 1091 -5.35 -11.79 43.97
N TYR A 1092 -4.83 -10.61 44.32
CA TYR A 1092 -4.35 -10.29 45.65
C TYR A 1092 -5.10 -9.05 46.17
N GLN A 1093 -5.68 -9.13 47.37
CA GLN A 1093 -6.50 -8.05 47.94
C GLN A 1093 -6.16 -7.88 49.41
N ILE A 1094 -6.08 -6.62 49.85
CA ILE A 1094 -6.02 -6.25 51.26
C ILE A 1094 -7.43 -6.33 51.83
N ALA A 1095 -7.60 -7.03 52.95
CA ALA A 1095 -8.89 -7.17 53.60
C ALA A 1095 -9.46 -5.77 53.96
N PRO A 1096 -10.76 -5.50 53.74
CA PRO A 1096 -11.35 -4.18 53.93
C PRO A 1096 -11.03 -3.53 55.28
N GLU A 1097 -11.03 -4.32 56.36
CA GLU A 1097 -10.70 -3.92 57.73
C GLU A 1097 -9.24 -3.50 57.92
N ASN A 1098 -8.31 -3.97 57.07
CA ASN A 1098 -6.89 -3.66 57.15
C ASN A 1098 -6.47 -2.54 56.18
N ARG A 1099 -7.40 -2.00 55.40
CA ARG A 1099 -7.09 -0.92 54.45
C ARG A 1099 -6.69 0.37 55.16
N ASP A 1100 -7.31 0.72 56.28
CA ASP A 1100 -6.92 1.90 57.07
C ASP A 1100 -5.55 1.74 57.74
N ASN A 1101 -5.09 0.49 57.92
CA ASN A 1101 -3.76 0.16 58.42
C ASN A 1101 -2.72 0.19 57.31
N ALA A 1102 -3.09 -0.26 56.10
CA ALA A 1102 -2.22 -0.27 54.94
C ALA A 1102 -2.05 1.12 54.30
N ASP A 1103 -2.98 2.05 54.55
CA ASP A 1103 -2.91 3.45 54.12
C ASP A 1103 -2.07 4.28 55.12
N VAL A 1104 -0.77 4.34 54.86
CA VAL A 1104 0.24 4.96 55.73
C VAL A 1104 1.06 6.06 55.07
N HIS A 1105 0.88 6.34 53.79
CA HIS A 1105 1.58 7.39 53.04
C HIS A 1105 0.58 8.45 52.57
N GLN A 1106 0.59 9.62 53.22
CA GLN A 1106 -0.43 10.67 53.05
C GLN A 1106 -1.84 10.15 53.39
N LYS A 1107 -1.95 9.57 54.59
CA LYS A 1107 -3.09 8.80 55.07
C LYS A 1107 -4.46 9.36 54.67
N GLY A 1108 -5.28 8.52 54.03
CA GLY A 1108 -6.63 8.85 53.58
C GLY A 1108 -6.72 9.14 52.08
N ASN A 1109 -5.59 9.08 51.36
CA ASN A 1109 -5.54 9.06 49.90
C ASN A 1109 -5.79 7.66 49.31
N GLY A 1110 -5.92 6.64 50.18
CA GLY A 1110 -6.11 5.24 49.80
C GLY A 1110 -4.79 4.49 49.60
N ILE A 1111 -4.86 3.19 49.31
CA ILE A 1111 -3.68 2.35 49.15
C ILE A 1111 -2.95 2.67 47.83
N THR A 1112 -1.68 3.01 47.94
CA THR A 1112 -0.76 3.37 46.86
C THR A 1112 0.58 2.64 46.99
N ASN A 1113 1.42 2.72 45.96
CA ASN A 1113 2.80 2.22 46.05
C ASN A 1113 3.64 3.05 47.06
N GLY A 1114 3.20 4.27 47.38
CA GLY A 1114 3.80 5.10 48.42
C GLY A 1114 3.71 4.43 49.79
N ASP A 1115 2.60 3.76 50.08
CA ASP A 1115 2.39 3.05 51.35
C ASP A 1115 3.36 1.89 51.54
N ALA A 1116 3.56 1.08 50.50
CA ALA A 1116 4.55 0.01 50.50
C ALA A 1116 5.97 0.55 50.73
N LEU A 1117 6.32 1.68 50.09
CA LEU A 1117 7.62 2.33 50.28
C LEU A 1117 7.77 2.92 51.69
N THR A 1118 6.72 3.49 52.25
CA THR A 1118 6.71 4.08 53.59
C THR A 1118 6.84 3.00 54.67
N ILE A 1119 6.20 1.84 54.51
CA ILE A 1119 6.44 0.66 55.37
C ILE A 1119 7.90 0.18 55.24
N GLN A 1120 8.45 0.14 54.03
CA GLN A 1120 9.85 -0.23 53.81
C GLN A 1120 10.83 0.71 54.53
N LYS A 1121 10.59 2.03 54.47
CA LYS A 1121 11.40 3.03 55.19
C LYS A 1121 11.28 2.87 56.70
N TYR A 1122 10.09 2.55 57.22
CA TYR A 1122 9.86 2.29 58.63
C TYR A 1122 10.64 1.05 59.12
N LEU A 1123 10.59 -0.05 58.36
CA LEU A 1123 11.35 -1.27 58.66
C LEU A 1123 12.88 -1.06 58.64
N LEU A 1124 13.36 -0.17 57.76
CA LEU A 1124 14.76 0.24 57.69
C LEU A 1124 15.13 1.30 58.74
N LYS A 1125 14.19 1.70 59.61
CA LYS A 1125 14.34 2.75 60.64
C LYS A 1125 14.75 4.12 60.08
N LEU A 1126 14.44 4.37 58.81
CA LEU A 1126 14.67 5.67 58.17
C LEU A 1126 13.58 6.68 58.56
N ILE A 1127 12.42 6.20 59.00
CA ILE A 1127 11.37 6.99 59.65
C ILE A 1127 10.98 6.31 60.98
N PRO A 1128 10.59 7.08 62.01
CA PRO A 1128 10.43 6.54 63.36
C PRO A 1128 9.06 5.92 63.64
N THR A 1129 8.01 6.25 62.88
CA THR A 1129 6.61 5.84 63.14
C THR A 1129 5.76 5.80 61.86
N LEU A 1130 4.67 5.04 61.88
CA LEU A 1130 3.60 5.05 60.86
C LEU A 1130 2.27 5.54 61.48
N PRO A 1131 1.35 6.15 60.72
CA PRO A 1131 1.49 6.57 59.32
C PRO A 1131 2.45 7.76 59.14
N GLU A 1132 3.05 7.89 57.95
CA GLU A 1132 3.80 9.06 57.50
C GLU A 1132 2.76 10.07 56.95
N SER A 1133 2.21 10.89 57.84
CA SER A 1133 1.36 12.04 57.49
C SER A 1133 2.18 13.30 57.25
#